data_AF-A0A5C6BFA3-F1
#
_entry.id   AF-A0A5C6BFA3-F1
#
_cell.length_a   1.000
_cell.length_b   1.000
_cell.length_c   1.000
_cell.angle_alpha   90.00
_cell.angle_beta   90.00
_cell.angle_gamma   90.00
#
_symmetry.space_group_name_H-M   'P 1'
#
loop_
_entity.id
_entity.type
_entity.pdbx_description
1 polymer ?
#
loop_
_entity_poly.entity_id
_entity_poly.type
_entity_poly.pdbx_seq_one_letter_code
_entity_poly.pdbx_strand_id
1 'polypeptide(L)'
;MPQPTAAATEKTTDPTPQEQWDAMPLLQQRAAVFRVQGLRETAEAIVVAFVLALLFRAFIAEAFVIPTGSMAPALMGAHKDVFCPECGQEFPIGASLENRNDATEHVVVGGICPNCRYVYPLDLKNNSGDATFSGDRILVSKFAYALGDPERWDVIVFKVPINPKQNYIKRLVGLPNETLTIMHGDIYAQPGTPPEDAEPTVGKPGDPLGEILRKPPEKLLAMKSMVYDSDHQPAALIDADYPTRLQPWSPGATSPPTDSWAVEHSETGLVAKVDAPAETAQWLRYFHRWPTQDQWDNAQKGLSLAGVDPYQSRLITDFYAYDAYLFVDADRVYDLKPSAAGTSRVQRLLGSSRSGGVFRPSYDSGASLDQFRNHLHYGGSGYAGDGAHWVGDLIVQADVEIATGTESLTLEIVEAGVQFRCEFDLATGKAQLTINDGQPRPGAFDAGARQGAVNPTATTDVVAGSRHSIRFSNCDNQLLLWVDGDVVAFDGPTTYDLSSFLQPEDVRPVYNGPGDPRDAAPVGIAVQGGSATLHRVTIDRDKYYIATTDGNQMLDYDMASLNEYAGANVRVEEIQAVMAEPKVWDEFPGWATRRRVTFPIGEDQFFPMGDNSPESLDARCWAGTKLRYGADRSVDPDSYRFANAAFVPRDLLVGKALAIFWPHPWPTPVPFTPNFQRMRLIR
;
A
#
# COMPACT_ATOMS: atom_id res chain seq x y z
N MET A 1 -15.07 -67.55 78.41
CA MET A 1 -15.95 -66.38 78.67
C MET A 1 -15.05 -65.15 78.75
N PRO A 2 -15.40 -64.00 78.12
CA PRO A 2 -16.73 -63.40 78.07
C PRO A 2 -17.35 -63.25 76.67
N GLN A 3 -18.68 -63.10 76.62
CA GLN A 3 -19.49 -62.83 75.42
C GLN A 3 -19.42 -61.35 75.00
N PRO A 4 -19.58 -61.02 73.70
CA PRO A 4 -19.91 -59.68 73.25
C PRO A 4 -21.43 -59.49 73.14
N THR A 5 -21.94 -58.41 73.75
CA THR A 5 -23.31 -57.91 73.58
C THR A 5 -23.43 -57.20 72.22
N ALA A 6 -24.34 -57.69 71.38
CA ALA A 6 -24.71 -57.04 70.13
C ALA A 6 -25.74 -55.93 70.38
N ALA A 7 -25.41 -54.69 70.00
CA ALA A 7 -26.36 -53.61 69.80
C ALA A 7 -26.64 -53.50 68.29
N ALA A 8 -27.89 -53.74 67.88
CA ALA A 8 -28.32 -53.56 66.50
C ALA A 8 -28.48 -52.07 66.19
N THR A 9 -27.72 -51.56 65.22
CA THR A 9 -27.93 -50.25 64.60
C THR A 9 -28.73 -50.45 63.32
N GLU A 10 -29.97 -49.95 63.28
CA GLU A 10 -30.78 -49.84 62.06
C GLU A 10 -30.09 -48.87 61.10
N LYS A 11 -29.71 -49.36 59.91
CA LYS A 11 -29.27 -48.52 58.79
C LYS A 11 -30.51 -48.02 58.05
N THR A 12 -30.82 -46.74 58.15
CA THR A 12 -31.66 -46.04 57.18
C THR A 12 -30.91 -45.99 55.84
N THR A 13 -31.40 -46.74 54.86
CA THR A 13 -30.94 -46.66 53.47
C THR A 13 -31.52 -45.41 52.81
N ASP A 14 -30.66 -44.55 52.27
CA ASP A 14 -31.11 -43.41 51.47
C ASP A 14 -31.93 -43.91 50.26
N PRO A 15 -33.03 -43.21 49.91
CA PRO A 15 -33.87 -43.60 48.79
C PRO A 15 -33.06 -43.61 47.50
N THR A 16 -33.25 -44.66 46.72
CA THR A 16 -32.64 -44.83 45.41
C THR A 16 -33.03 -43.68 44.48
N PRO A 17 -32.21 -43.36 43.45
CA PRO A 17 -32.56 -42.32 42.47
C PRO A 17 -33.94 -42.51 41.83
N GLN A 18 -34.39 -43.77 41.70
CA GLN A 18 -35.72 -44.11 41.19
C GLN A 18 -36.82 -43.77 42.21
N GLU A 19 -36.65 -44.11 43.48
CA GLU A 19 -37.59 -43.74 44.54
C GLU A 19 -37.69 -42.22 44.71
N GLN A 20 -36.57 -41.50 44.54
CA GLN A 20 -36.55 -40.04 44.54
C GLN A 20 -37.29 -39.45 43.32
N TRP A 21 -37.15 -40.07 42.15
CA TRP A 21 -37.87 -39.68 40.94
C TRP A 21 -39.38 -39.91 41.07
N ASP A 22 -39.77 -41.10 41.56
CA ASP A 22 -41.17 -41.50 41.70
C ASP A 22 -41.90 -40.67 42.77
N ALA A 23 -41.18 -40.13 43.76
CA ALA A 23 -41.70 -39.21 44.77
C ALA A 23 -41.92 -37.76 44.25
N MET A 24 -41.40 -37.39 43.07
CA MET A 24 -41.59 -36.05 42.51
C MET A 24 -43.00 -35.86 41.92
N PRO A 25 -43.63 -34.68 42.09
CA PRO A 25 -44.84 -34.32 41.38
C PRO A 25 -44.70 -34.45 39.86
N LEU A 26 -45.75 -34.91 39.18
CA LEU A 26 -45.74 -35.22 37.73
C LEU A 26 -45.32 -34.03 36.84
N LEU A 27 -45.58 -32.78 37.27
CA LEU A 27 -45.08 -31.57 36.59
C LEU A 27 -43.56 -31.39 36.72
N GLN A 28 -42.97 -31.75 37.87
CA GLN A 28 -41.52 -31.70 38.07
C GLN A 28 -40.80 -32.81 37.30
N GLN A 29 -41.37 -34.03 37.27
CA GLN A 29 -40.87 -35.11 36.42
C GLN A 29 -40.88 -34.70 34.94
N ARG A 30 -41.99 -34.13 34.44
CA ARG A 30 -42.08 -33.60 33.07
C ARG A 30 -41.04 -32.52 32.79
N ALA A 31 -40.89 -31.54 33.70
CA ALA A 31 -39.88 -30.49 33.55
C ALA A 31 -38.44 -31.03 33.54
N ALA A 32 -38.14 -32.06 34.33
CA ALA A 32 -36.84 -32.73 34.34
C ALA A 32 -36.57 -33.48 33.02
N VAL A 33 -37.56 -34.20 32.47
CA VAL A 33 -37.46 -34.82 31.15
C VAL A 33 -37.20 -33.78 30.06
N PHE A 34 -37.96 -32.68 30.05
CA PHE A 34 -37.75 -31.59 29.08
C PHE A 34 -36.36 -30.93 29.21
N ARG A 35 -35.85 -30.75 30.44
CA ARG A 35 -34.48 -30.24 30.65
C ARG A 35 -33.42 -31.21 30.13
N VAL A 36 -33.56 -32.51 30.39
CA VAL A 36 -32.61 -33.53 29.91
C VAL A 36 -32.65 -33.64 28.38
N GLN A 37 -33.83 -33.56 27.77
CA GLN A 37 -33.99 -33.49 26.31
C GLN A 37 -33.37 -32.22 25.74
N GLY A 38 -33.66 -31.04 26.31
CA GLY A 38 -33.07 -29.78 25.87
C GLY A 38 -31.55 -29.71 26.05
N LEU A 39 -31.01 -30.30 27.12
CA LEU A 39 -29.56 -30.46 27.31
C LEU A 39 -28.95 -31.40 26.27
N ARG A 40 -29.63 -32.50 25.94
CA ARG A 40 -29.19 -33.42 24.89
C ARG A 40 -29.21 -32.76 23.52
N GLU A 41 -30.28 -32.06 23.16
CA GLU A 41 -30.39 -31.31 21.89
C GLU A 41 -29.31 -30.23 21.79
N THR A 42 -29.06 -29.51 22.90
CA THR A 42 -27.97 -28.52 22.98
C THR A 42 -26.61 -29.20 22.79
N ALA A 43 -26.38 -30.34 23.44
CA ALA A 43 -25.13 -31.09 23.30
C ALA A 43 -24.94 -31.66 21.88
N GLU A 44 -25.98 -32.24 21.28
CA GLU A 44 -25.96 -32.71 19.89
C GLU A 44 -25.68 -31.56 18.91
N ALA A 45 -26.33 -30.40 19.09
CA ALA A 45 -26.08 -29.21 18.29
C ALA A 45 -24.62 -28.71 18.44
N ILE A 46 -24.07 -28.70 19.65
CA ILE A 46 -22.66 -28.32 19.90
C ILE A 46 -21.71 -29.30 19.21
N VAL A 47 -21.96 -30.61 19.30
CA VAL A 47 -21.11 -31.62 18.66
C VAL A 47 -21.18 -31.49 17.14
N VAL A 48 -22.37 -31.35 16.56
CA VAL A 48 -22.53 -31.15 15.11
C VAL A 48 -21.83 -29.86 14.67
N ALA A 49 -22.03 -28.75 15.39
CA ALA A 49 -21.35 -27.49 15.10
C ALA A 49 -19.83 -27.62 15.19
N PHE A 50 -19.31 -28.35 16.18
CA PHE A 50 -17.87 -28.59 16.34
C PHE A 50 -17.31 -29.45 15.20
N VAL A 51 -17.99 -30.54 14.82
CA VAL A 51 -17.58 -31.39 13.69
C VAL A 51 -17.62 -30.60 12.38
N LEU A 52 -18.69 -29.85 12.12
CA LEU A 52 -18.79 -28.99 10.94
C LEU A 52 -17.69 -27.92 10.93
N ALA A 53 -17.40 -27.29 12.07
CA ALA A 53 -16.30 -26.33 12.18
C ALA A 53 -14.93 -26.97 11.92
N LEU A 54 -14.70 -28.19 12.39
CA LEU A 54 -13.47 -28.94 12.10
C LEU A 54 -13.36 -29.32 10.63
N LEU A 55 -14.44 -29.79 10.00
CA LEU A 55 -14.46 -30.11 8.57
C LEU A 55 -14.25 -28.83 7.73
N PHE A 56 -14.94 -27.75 8.08
CA PHE A 56 -14.77 -26.45 7.44
C PHE A 56 -13.32 -25.97 7.54
N ARG A 57 -12.69 -26.09 8.72
CA ARG A 57 -11.29 -25.70 8.94
C ARG A 57 -10.29 -26.62 8.23
N ALA A 58 -10.54 -27.93 8.25
CA ALA A 58 -9.64 -28.92 7.66
C ALA A 58 -9.63 -28.79 6.13
N PHE A 59 -10.79 -28.57 5.54
CA PHE A 59 -10.98 -28.69 4.10
C PHE A 59 -11.25 -27.34 3.44
N ILE A 60 -12.18 -26.52 3.94
CA ILE A 60 -12.72 -25.39 3.19
C ILE A 60 -11.84 -24.14 3.33
N ALA A 61 -11.66 -23.64 4.55
CA ALA A 61 -10.96 -22.39 4.77
C ALA A 61 -10.10 -22.39 6.03
N GLU A 62 -8.96 -21.71 5.95
CA GLU A 62 -8.05 -21.54 7.08
C GLU A 62 -7.80 -20.07 7.37
N ALA A 63 -7.72 -19.79 8.67
CA ALA A 63 -7.41 -18.50 9.23
C ALA A 63 -5.89 -18.35 9.40
N PHE A 64 -5.29 -17.35 8.77
CA PHE A 64 -3.89 -17.01 8.95
C PHE A 64 -3.74 -15.61 9.57
N VAL A 65 -2.69 -15.43 10.37
CA VAL A 65 -2.20 -14.11 10.76
C VAL A 65 -1.01 -13.80 9.89
N ILE A 66 -0.96 -12.60 9.30
CA ILE A 66 0.16 -12.16 8.47
C ILE A 66 1.28 -11.67 9.38
N PRO A 67 2.42 -12.39 9.49
CA PRO A 67 3.45 -12.04 10.47
C PRO A 67 4.32 -10.86 10.02
N THR A 68 4.46 -10.62 8.70
CA THR A 68 5.37 -9.63 8.13
C THR A 68 4.67 -8.67 7.18
N GLY A 69 5.11 -7.41 7.19
CA GLY A 69 4.80 -6.41 6.16
C GLY A 69 5.32 -6.92 4.83
N SER A 70 4.43 -6.99 3.85
CA SER A 70 4.70 -7.78 2.66
C SER A 70 3.74 -7.46 1.51
N MET A 71 2.56 -6.93 1.83
CA MET A 71 1.48 -6.64 0.90
C MET A 71 0.77 -5.32 1.24
N ALA A 72 1.44 -4.44 2.00
CA ALA A 72 0.86 -3.19 2.42
C ALA A 72 0.69 -2.24 1.19
N PRO A 73 -0.34 -1.36 1.16
CA PRO A 73 -1.37 -1.17 2.19
C PRO A 73 -2.56 -2.14 2.05
N ALA A 74 -2.53 -3.04 1.05
CA ALA A 74 -3.65 -3.95 0.80
C ALA A 74 -3.85 -4.96 1.94
N LEU A 75 -2.73 -5.46 2.49
CA LEU A 75 -2.69 -6.39 3.62
C LEU A 75 -1.51 -6.05 4.52
N MET A 76 -1.78 -5.82 5.80
CA MET A 76 -0.75 -5.41 6.75
C MET A 76 -0.20 -6.61 7.50
N GLY A 77 1.12 -6.66 7.63
CA GLY A 77 1.78 -7.50 8.62
C GLY A 77 1.84 -6.83 9.97
N ALA A 78 2.82 -7.15 10.81
CA ALA A 78 3.00 -6.39 12.05
C ALA A 78 3.29 -4.90 11.76
N HIS A 79 2.47 -4.03 12.33
CA HIS A 79 2.42 -2.59 12.03
C HIS A 79 1.92 -1.79 13.24
N LYS A 80 2.02 -0.47 13.16
CA LYS A 80 1.35 0.49 14.05
C LYS A 80 0.47 1.39 13.18
N ASP A 81 -0.77 1.65 13.61
CA ASP A 81 -1.67 2.60 12.95
C ASP A 81 -1.55 3.93 13.70
N VAL A 82 -0.93 4.93 13.07
CA VAL A 82 -0.58 6.19 13.71
C VAL A 82 -1.37 7.35 13.09
N PHE A 83 -1.58 8.40 13.89
CA PHE A 83 -2.18 9.65 13.45
C PHE A 83 -1.12 10.72 13.47
N CYS A 84 -0.94 11.43 12.36
CA CYS A 84 -0.04 12.56 12.31
C CYS A 84 -0.55 13.65 13.29
N PRO A 85 0.25 14.08 14.28
CA PRO A 85 -0.19 15.10 15.23
C PRO A 85 -0.35 16.49 14.59
N GLU A 86 0.26 16.71 13.42
CA GLU A 86 0.25 18.00 12.73
C GLU A 86 -0.95 18.14 11.78
N CYS A 87 -1.21 17.16 10.92
CA CYS A 87 -2.30 17.23 9.92
C CYS A 87 -3.46 16.26 10.15
N GLY A 88 -3.41 15.42 11.19
CA GLY A 88 -4.43 14.43 11.50
C GLY A 88 -4.50 13.23 10.54
N GLN A 89 -3.63 13.16 9.52
CA GLN A 89 -3.58 12.04 8.59
C GLN A 89 -3.35 10.72 9.33
N GLU A 90 -4.24 9.75 9.14
CA GLU A 90 -4.04 8.36 9.57
C GLU A 90 -3.13 7.65 8.56
N PHE A 91 -2.11 6.95 9.05
CA PHE A 91 -1.26 6.13 8.20
C PHE A 91 -0.63 4.96 8.97
N PRO A 92 -0.47 3.80 8.31
CA PRO A 92 0.18 2.64 8.90
C PRO A 92 1.71 2.74 8.73
N ILE A 93 2.44 2.29 9.74
CA ILE A 93 3.90 2.11 9.71
C ILE A 93 4.27 0.66 10.01
N GLY A 94 5.21 0.10 9.26
CA GLY A 94 5.70 -1.25 9.45
C GLY A 94 6.40 -1.40 10.80
N ALA A 95 6.13 -2.52 11.48
CA ALA A 95 6.73 -2.88 12.77
C ALA A 95 7.15 -4.36 12.80
N SER A 96 7.40 -4.93 11.62
CA SER A 96 7.77 -6.34 11.48
C SER A 96 9.11 -6.67 12.12
N LEU A 97 10.04 -5.71 12.18
CA LEU A 97 11.32 -5.86 12.88
C LEU A 97 11.15 -6.19 14.37
N GLU A 98 10.12 -5.65 15.01
CA GLU A 98 9.89 -5.87 16.44
C GLU A 98 9.51 -7.31 16.76
N ASN A 99 9.03 -8.03 15.74
CA ASN A 99 8.49 -9.38 15.83
C ASN A 99 9.40 -10.49 15.27
N ARG A 100 10.59 -10.17 14.75
CA ARG A 100 11.48 -11.15 14.09
C ARG A 100 12.05 -12.22 15.00
N ASN A 101 12.41 -11.85 16.24
CA ASN A 101 13.14 -12.72 17.18
C ASN A 101 12.33 -12.94 18.47
N ASP A 102 12.63 -14.00 19.23
CA ASP A 102 11.92 -14.32 20.48
C ASP A 102 11.86 -13.14 21.46
N ALA A 103 12.96 -12.37 21.55
CA ALA A 103 13.02 -11.06 22.18
C ALA A 103 13.07 -9.96 21.11
N THR A 104 12.45 -8.82 21.40
CA THR A 104 12.45 -7.67 20.51
C THR A 104 13.85 -7.06 20.46
N GLU A 105 14.48 -7.09 19.28
CA GLU A 105 15.85 -6.57 19.07
C GLU A 105 15.87 -5.16 18.51
N HIS A 106 14.86 -4.81 17.72
CA HIS A 106 14.67 -3.47 17.17
C HIS A 106 13.30 -2.95 17.56
N VAL A 107 13.19 -1.64 17.78
CA VAL A 107 11.96 -0.98 18.19
C VAL A 107 11.70 0.18 17.24
N VAL A 108 10.49 0.24 16.69
CA VAL A 108 10.06 1.35 15.87
C VAL A 108 9.65 2.49 16.80
N VAL A 109 10.33 3.63 16.65
CA VAL A 109 10.21 4.81 17.51
C VAL A 109 9.66 6.04 16.78
N GLY A 110 9.51 5.97 15.46
CA GLY A 110 8.97 7.07 14.67
C GLY A 110 8.38 6.63 13.33
N GLY A 111 7.56 7.49 12.75
CA GLY A 111 7.00 7.32 11.41
C GLY A 111 6.97 8.64 10.64
N ILE A 112 7.06 8.59 9.32
CA ILE A 112 7.00 9.79 8.47
C ILE A 112 5.63 9.89 7.81
N CYS A 113 4.91 10.98 8.06
CA CYS A 113 3.59 11.19 7.49
C CYS A 113 3.65 11.20 5.94
N PRO A 114 2.81 10.41 5.25
CA PRO A 114 2.78 10.40 3.79
C PRO A 114 2.26 11.72 3.19
N ASN A 115 1.39 12.44 3.91
CA ASN A 115 0.85 13.70 3.42
C ASN A 115 1.76 14.88 3.73
N CYS A 116 1.87 15.30 5.00
CA CYS A 116 2.61 16.51 5.39
C CYS A 116 4.11 16.31 5.60
N ARG A 117 4.60 15.06 5.61
CA ARG A 117 6.02 14.70 5.77
C ARG A 117 6.61 15.05 7.14
N TYR A 118 5.76 15.38 8.12
CA TYR A 118 6.17 15.49 9.52
C TYR A 118 6.69 14.14 10.03
N VAL A 119 7.82 14.18 10.72
CA VAL A 119 8.41 13.02 11.41
C VAL A 119 7.77 12.92 12.78
N TYR A 120 6.90 11.93 12.98
CA TYR A 120 6.19 11.71 14.24
C TYR A 120 7.02 10.86 15.20
N PRO A 121 7.51 11.41 16.33
CA PRO A 121 8.08 10.60 17.42
C PRO A 121 6.97 9.88 18.19
N LEU A 122 7.06 8.55 18.28
CA LEU A 122 6.05 7.73 18.95
C LEU A 122 6.13 7.83 20.47
N ASP A 123 4.98 7.90 21.14
CA ASP A 123 4.86 7.80 22.59
C ASP A 123 4.51 6.37 23.01
N LEU A 124 5.51 5.49 22.92
CA LEU A 124 5.40 4.06 23.25
C LEU A 124 4.95 3.78 24.71
N LYS A 125 5.15 4.74 25.63
CA LYS A 125 4.86 4.59 27.06
C LYS A 125 3.44 5.02 27.41
N ASN A 126 2.97 6.17 26.90
CA ASN A 126 1.71 6.76 27.32
C ASN A 126 0.62 6.74 26.25
N ASN A 127 0.96 6.47 24.97
CA ASN A 127 -0.01 6.34 23.89
C ASN A 127 -0.17 4.86 23.47
N SER A 128 -1.29 4.24 23.87
CA SER A 128 -1.59 2.87 23.45
C SER A 128 -1.84 2.70 21.95
N GLY A 129 -2.11 3.80 21.22
CA GLY A 129 -2.22 3.79 19.76
C GLY A 129 -0.88 3.51 19.06
N ASP A 130 0.24 3.83 19.71
CA ASP A 130 1.58 3.61 19.14
C ASP A 130 2.11 2.19 19.40
N ALA A 131 1.26 1.30 19.92
CA ALA A 131 1.58 -0.09 20.15
C ALA A 131 1.59 -0.90 18.84
N THR A 132 2.42 -1.94 18.82
CA THR A 132 2.54 -2.82 17.64
C THR A 132 1.42 -3.83 17.58
N PHE A 133 0.70 -3.83 16.47
CA PHE A 133 -0.26 -4.85 16.10
C PHE A 133 0.44 -6.05 15.47
N SER A 134 -0.13 -7.24 15.67
CA SER A 134 0.43 -8.48 15.12
C SER A 134 0.17 -8.68 13.62
N GLY A 135 -0.58 -7.76 12.98
CA GLY A 135 -0.98 -7.81 11.57
C GLY A 135 -2.41 -8.28 11.32
N ASP A 136 -2.79 -8.23 10.04
CA ASP A 136 -4.11 -8.60 9.57
C ASP A 136 -4.34 -10.11 9.66
N ARG A 137 -5.60 -10.47 9.87
CA ARG A 137 -6.06 -11.85 9.87
C ARG A 137 -6.85 -12.11 8.59
N ILE A 138 -6.50 -13.17 7.88
CA ILE A 138 -7.05 -13.47 6.57
C ILE A 138 -7.70 -14.85 6.51
N LEU A 139 -8.79 -14.94 5.77
CA LEU A 139 -9.44 -16.18 5.45
C LEU A 139 -8.94 -16.67 4.10
N VAL A 140 -8.42 -17.88 4.04
CA VAL A 140 -7.82 -18.48 2.84
C VAL A 140 -8.65 -19.67 2.39
N SER A 141 -9.02 -19.70 1.12
CA SER A 141 -9.63 -20.87 0.47
C SER A 141 -8.56 -21.87 0.06
N LYS A 142 -8.61 -23.06 0.64
CA LYS A 142 -7.68 -24.17 0.31
C LYS A 142 -8.04 -24.88 -0.99
N PHE A 143 -9.29 -24.77 -1.44
CA PHE A 143 -9.77 -25.46 -2.62
C PHE A 143 -9.77 -24.62 -3.90
N ALA A 144 -9.62 -23.29 -3.79
CA ALA A 144 -9.67 -22.40 -4.96
C ALA A 144 -8.75 -22.90 -6.08
N TYR A 145 -7.50 -23.25 -5.74
CA TYR A 145 -6.51 -23.71 -6.72
C TYR A 145 -6.47 -25.22 -6.95
N ALA A 146 -7.36 -25.98 -6.28
CA ALA A 146 -7.62 -27.38 -6.63
C ALA A 146 -8.71 -27.50 -7.70
N LEU A 147 -9.56 -26.48 -7.87
CA LEU A 147 -10.69 -26.45 -8.80
C LEU A 147 -10.45 -25.59 -10.04
N GLY A 148 -9.47 -24.69 -10.00
CA GLY A 148 -9.11 -23.82 -11.11
C GLY A 148 -7.68 -23.30 -10.96
N ASP A 149 -7.17 -22.67 -12.01
CA ASP A 149 -5.84 -22.08 -11.99
C ASP A 149 -5.84 -20.71 -11.29
N PRO A 150 -4.73 -20.33 -10.65
CA PRO A 150 -4.54 -18.98 -10.15
C PRO A 150 -4.62 -17.94 -11.27
N GLU A 151 -5.30 -16.83 -11.01
CA GLU A 151 -5.39 -15.72 -11.95
C GLU A 151 -4.36 -14.65 -11.61
N ARG A 152 -3.91 -13.93 -12.64
CA ARG A 152 -3.03 -12.78 -12.44
C ARG A 152 -3.69 -11.78 -11.49
N TRP A 153 -2.89 -11.19 -10.61
CA TRP A 153 -3.31 -10.29 -9.54
C TRP A 153 -4.10 -10.96 -8.40
N ASP A 154 -4.21 -12.28 -8.35
CA ASP A 154 -4.72 -12.97 -7.17
C ASP A 154 -3.78 -12.79 -5.98
N VAL A 155 -4.35 -12.76 -4.78
CA VAL A 155 -3.54 -12.85 -3.55
C VAL A 155 -3.43 -14.32 -3.15
N ILE A 156 -2.24 -14.87 -3.31
CA ILE A 156 -1.94 -16.28 -3.08
C ILE A 156 -1.27 -16.48 -1.73
N VAL A 157 -1.58 -17.59 -1.07
CA VAL A 157 -0.82 -18.12 0.06
C VAL A 157 -0.07 -19.35 -0.41
N PHE A 158 1.21 -19.42 -0.08
CA PHE A 158 2.10 -20.51 -0.50
C PHE A 158 3.19 -20.75 0.54
N LYS A 159 3.79 -21.93 0.49
CA LYS A 159 4.98 -22.27 1.27
C LYS A 159 6.20 -21.64 0.60
N VAL A 160 6.97 -20.82 1.33
CA VAL A 160 8.11 -20.11 0.73
C VAL A 160 9.22 -21.11 0.33
N PRO A 161 9.76 -21.07 -0.90
CA PRO A 161 10.73 -22.07 -1.37
C PRO A 161 12.00 -22.20 -0.51
N ILE A 162 12.48 -21.10 0.08
CA ILE A 162 13.67 -21.09 0.95
C ILE A 162 13.43 -21.74 2.32
N ASN A 163 12.17 -21.80 2.77
CA ASN A 163 11.77 -22.42 4.03
C ASN A 163 10.30 -22.89 3.97
N PRO A 164 10.03 -24.09 3.45
CA PRO A 164 8.66 -24.57 3.25
C PRO A 164 7.83 -24.79 4.53
N LYS A 165 8.41 -24.56 5.73
CA LYS A 165 7.67 -24.52 7.01
C LYS A 165 6.92 -23.21 7.22
N GLN A 166 7.25 -22.17 6.45
CA GLN A 166 6.64 -20.85 6.55
C GLN A 166 5.71 -20.61 5.37
N ASN A 167 4.55 -20.03 5.66
CA ASN A 167 3.61 -19.58 4.64
C ASN A 167 3.81 -18.10 4.38
N TYR A 168 3.94 -17.73 3.11
CA TYR A 168 3.96 -16.36 2.64
C TYR A 168 2.64 -16.04 1.94
N ILE A 169 2.31 -14.75 1.95
CA ILE A 169 1.18 -14.20 1.20
C ILE A 169 1.70 -13.10 0.29
N LYS A 170 1.35 -13.17 -0.99
CA LYS A 170 1.80 -12.23 -2.01
C LYS A 170 0.77 -12.07 -3.10
N ARG A 171 0.93 -11.04 -3.93
CA ARG A 171 0.15 -10.88 -5.15
C ARG A 171 0.81 -11.70 -6.25
N LEU A 172 0.05 -12.55 -6.90
CA LEU A 172 0.50 -13.27 -8.07
C LEU A 172 0.63 -12.30 -9.23
N VAL A 173 1.83 -12.20 -9.78
CA VAL A 173 2.11 -11.33 -10.92
C VAL A 173 2.39 -12.14 -12.16
N GLY A 174 3.21 -13.19 -12.09
CA GLY A 174 3.54 -14.04 -13.24
C GLY A 174 2.87 -15.40 -13.21
N LEU A 175 2.47 -15.86 -14.39
CA LEU A 175 1.75 -17.11 -14.64
C LEU A 175 2.65 -18.13 -15.37
N PRO A 176 2.27 -19.41 -15.40
CA PRO A 176 3.05 -20.42 -16.11
C PRO A 176 3.20 -20.14 -17.61
N ASN A 177 4.32 -20.57 -18.19
CA ASN A 177 4.64 -20.45 -19.62
C ASN A 177 4.72 -19.00 -20.12
N GLU A 178 5.40 -18.15 -19.36
CA GLU A 178 5.74 -16.81 -19.80
C GLU A 178 7.09 -16.34 -19.28
N THR A 179 7.58 -15.25 -19.85
CA THR A 179 8.73 -14.52 -19.37
C THR A 179 8.25 -13.14 -18.93
N LEU A 180 8.46 -12.81 -17.65
CA LEU A 180 8.18 -11.47 -17.14
C LEU A 180 9.39 -10.56 -17.30
N THR A 181 9.16 -9.30 -17.61
CA THR A 181 10.18 -8.25 -17.56
C THR A 181 9.68 -7.11 -16.69
N ILE A 182 10.50 -6.67 -15.72
CA ILE A 182 10.24 -5.49 -14.90
C ILE A 182 11.14 -4.37 -15.38
N MET A 183 10.58 -3.19 -15.64
CA MET A 183 11.33 -2.03 -16.09
C MET A 183 10.60 -0.74 -15.70
N HIS A 184 11.32 0.19 -15.06
CA HIS A 184 10.83 1.54 -14.73
C HIS A 184 9.52 1.56 -13.93
N GLY A 185 9.28 0.56 -13.07
CA GLY A 185 8.06 0.45 -12.28
C GLY A 185 6.98 -0.44 -12.92
N ASP A 186 7.04 -0.64 -14.23
CA ASP A 186 6.09 -1.44 -15.01
C ASP A 186 6.49 -2.91 -15.09
N ILE A 187 5.49 -3.73 -15.44
CA ILE A 187 5.68 -5.16 -15.69
C ILE A 187 5.15 -5.52 -17.07
N TYR A 188 5.93 -6.31 -17.79
CA TYR A 188 5.64 -6.81 -19.11
C TYR A 188 5.68 -8.35 -19.10
N ALA A 189 4.88 -8.99 -19.95
CA ALA A 189 4.88 -10.43 -20.12
C ALA A 189 5.01 -10.82 -21.59
N GLN A 190 5.83 -11.83 -21.85
CA GLN A 190 5.93 -12.47 -23.15
C GLN A 190 5.56 -13.96 -23.03
N PRO A 191 4.58 -14.46 -23.81
CA PRO A 191 4.22 -15.87 -23.76
C PRO A 191 5.33 -16.76 -24.32
N GLY A 192 5.49 -17.94 -23.75
CA GLY A 192 6.44 -18.97 -24.18
C GLY A 192 6.92 -19.79 -23.00
N THR A 193 7.27 -21.05 -23.22
CA THR A 193 7.76 -21.94 -22.17
C THR A 193 9.29 -21.85 -22.08
N PRO A 194 9.86 -21.16 -21.08
CA PRO A 194 11.30 -21.13 -20.90
C PRO A 194 11.80 -22.51 -20.42
N PRO A 195 13.11 -22.80 -20.56
CA PRO A 195 13.72 -23.95 -19.90
C PRO A 195 13.43 -23.97 -18.40
N GLU A 196 13.26 -25.17 -17.81
CA GLU A 196 12.96 -25.33 -16.37
C GLU A 196 14.03 -24.72 -15.46
N ASP A 197 15.28 -24.69 -15.92
CA ASP A 197 16.47 -24.17 -15.25
C ASP A 197 16.88 -22.76 -15.71
N ALA A 198 15.99 -22.04 -16.39
CA ALA A 198 16.26 -20.68 -16.81
C ALA A 198 16.35 -19.75 -15.59
N GLU A 199 17.44 -18.99 -15.52
CA GLU A 199 17.70 -18.04 -14.43
C GLU A 199 17.26 -16.61 -14.81
N PRO A 200 16.96 -15.76 -13.82
CA PRO A 200 16.72 -14.34 -14.07
C PRO A 200 17.92 -13.65 -14.72
N THR A 201 17.65 -12.68 -15.60
CA THR A 201 18.70 -11.94 -16.31
C THR A 201 18.47 -10.43 -16.23
N VAL A 202 19.56 -9.66 -16.25
CA VAL A 202 19.50 -8.21 -16.47
C VAL A 202 19.50 -7.98 -17.98
N GLY A 203 18.39 -7.46 -18.51
CA GLY A 203 18.24 -7.19 -19.93
C GLY A 203 18.99 -5.95 -20.39
N LYS A 204 19.15 -5.81 -21.70
CA LYS A 204 19.83 -4.69 -22.36
C LYS A 204 18.82 -3.75 -23.02
N PRO A 205 19.20 -2.48 -23.26
CA PRO A 205 18.44 -1.59 -24.13
C PRO A 205 18.08 -2.25 -25.46
N GLY A 206 16.82 -2.08 -25.88
CA GLY A 206 16.27 -2.71 -27.10
C GLY A 206 15.86 -4.19 -26.99
N ASP A 207 16.12 -4.88 -25.87
CA ASP A 207 15.55 -6.22 -25.65
C ASP A 207 14.01 -6.16 -25.62
N PRO A 208 13.31 -7.16 -26.20
CA PRO A 208 11.85 -7.18 -26.23
C PRO A 208 11.28 -7.25 -24.80
N LEU A 209 10.32 -6.37 -24.50
CA LEU A 209 9.69 -6.31 -23.18
C LEU A 209 8.51 -7.29 -23.05
N GLY A 210 7.73 -7.43 -24.12
CA GLY A 210 6.44 -8.14 -24.10
C GLY A 210 5.26 -7.17 -24.03
N GLU A 211 4.09 -7.69 -23.69
CA GLU A 211 2.88 -6.88 -23.47
C GLU A 211 2.86 -6.36 -22.03
N ILE A 212 2.54 -5.08 -21.84
CA ILE A 212 2.40 -4.50 -20.50
C ILE A 212 1.24 -5.15 -19.73
N LEU A 213 1.49 -5.49 -18.47
CA LEU A 213 0.52 -6.11 -17.58
C LEU A 213 -0.27 -5.05 -16.83
N ARG A 214 -1.45 -4.74 -17.33
CA ARG A 214 -2.34 -3.72 -16.75
C ARG A 214 -3.13 -4.25 -15.56
N LYS A 215 -3.23 -3.45 -14.50
CA LYS A 215 -4.11 -3.75 -13.37
C LYS A 215 -5.56 -3.41 -13.72
N PRO A 216 -6.52 -4.32 -13.47
CA PRO A 216 -7.93 -3.97 -13.50
C PRO A 216 -8.24 -2.77 -12.57
N PRO A 217 -9.22 -1.91 -12.89
CA PRO A 217 -9.53 -0.69 -12.14
C PRO A 217 -9.65 -0.90 -10.62
N GLU A 218 -10.32 -1.98 -10.20
CA GLU A 218 -10.51 -2.32 -8.80
C GLU A 218 -9.22 -2.80 -8.10
N LYS A 219 -8.30 -3.40 -8.85
CA LYS A 219 -6.98 -3.82 -8.34
C LYS A 219 -6.05 -2.62 -8.22
N LEU A 220 -6.05 -1.74 -9.23
CA LEU A 220 -5.32 -0.47 -9.21
C LEU A 220 -5.69 0.35 -7.97
N LEU A 221 -6.99 0.60 -7.75
CA LEU A 221 -7.45 1.35 -6.58
C LEU A 221 -7.19 0.66 -5.23
N ALA A 222 -7.06 -0.67 -5.21
CA ALA A 222 -6.71 -1.41 -4.00
C ALA A 222 -5.20 -1.41 -3.69
N MET A 223 -4.37 -1.07 -4.68
CA MET A 223 -2.91 -1.11 -4.60
C MET A 223 -2.23 0.26 -4.61
N LYS A 224 -2.97 1.32 -4.93
CA LYS A 224 -2.47 2.69 -4.94
C LYS A 224 -1.88 3.11 -3.58
N SER A 225 -0.91 4.01 -3.65
CA SER A 225 -0.30 4.64 -2.47
C SER A 225 -0.55 6.14 -2.49
N MET A 226 -0.95 6.69 -1.35
CA MET A 226 -1.25 8.11 -1.22
C MET A 226 0.01 8.98 -1.40
N VAL A 227 -0.15 10.08 -2.13
CA VAL A 227 0.86 11.14 -2.34
C VAL A 227 0.41 12.44 -1.67
N TYR A 228 -0.87 12.77 -1.79
CA TYR A 228 -1.45 13.99 -1.23
C TYR A 228 -2.93 13.85 -0.94
N ASP A 229 -3.36 14.43 0.17
CA ASP A 229 -4.76 14.64 0.50
C ASP A 229 -4.96 16.08 0.97
N SER A 230 -5.81 16.82 0.25
CA SER A 230 -6.10 18.21 0.56
C SER A 230 -6.87 18.40 1.86
N ASP A 231 -7.53 17.37 2.38
CA ASP A 231 -8.33 17.46 3.62
C ASP A 231 -7.46 17.50 4.88
N HIS A 232 -6.18 17.09 4.77
CA HIS A 232 -5.26 16.96 5.90
C HIS A 232 -4.17 18.03 5.84
N GLN A 233 -4.46 19.26 6.29
CA GLN A 233 -3.49 20.37 6.29
C GLN A 233 -2.96 20.66 7.71
N PRO A 234 -1.63 20.84 7.91
CA PRO A 234 -1.08 21.16 9.22
C PRO A 234 -1.38 22.58 9.71
N ALA A 235 -1.97 22.73 10.90
CA ALA A 235 -2.25 24.03 11.51
C ALA A 235 -1.00 24.93 11.58
N ALA A 236 0.13 24.39 12.04
CA ALA A 236 1.38 25.13 12.18
C ALA A 236 1.90 25.70 10.84
N LEU A 237 1.68 25.01 9.72
CA LEU A 237 2.10 25.49 8.40
C LEU A 237 1.16 26.57 7.85
N ILE A 238 -0.13 26.46 8.14
CA ILE A 238 -1.15 27.46 7.79
C ILE A 238 -0.82 28.77 8.51
N ASP A 239 -0.63 28.71 9.83
CA ASP A 239 -0.30 29.86 10.67
C ASP A 239 1.02 30.53 10.28
N ALA A 240 1.94 29.74 9.69
CA ALA A 240 3.22 30.22 9.19
C ALA A 240 3.17 30.73 7.73
N ASP A 241 2.00 30.80 7.08
CA ASP A 241 1.87 31.19 5.66
C ASP A 241 2.69 30.30 4.69
N TYR A 242 2.86 29.01 5.00
CA TYR A 242 3.48 28.08 4.05
C TYR A 242 2.55 27.87 2.85
N PRO A 243 3.01 27.98 1.59
CA PRO A 243 2.10 27.94 0.45
C PRO A 243 1.38 26.57 0.32
N THR A 244 0.20 26.53 -0.27
CA THR A 244 -0.45 25.25 -0.62
C THR A 244 0.33 24.52 -1.71
N ARG A 245 0.11 23.21 -1.87
CA ARG A 245 0.68 22.45 -2.99
C ARG A 245 -0.12 22.60 -4.28
N LEU A 246 -1.40 22.95 -4.19
CA LEU A 246 -2.21 23.34 -5.33
C LEU A 246 -2.06 24.84 -5.54
N GLN A 247 -1.48 25.24 -6.68
CA GLN A 247 -1.18 26.62 -7.00
C GLN A 247 -1.81 27.01 -8.35
N PRO A 248 -2.39 28.21 -8.46
CA PRO A 248 -2.81 28.77 -9.75
C PRO A 248 -1.59 28.86 -10.67
N TRP A 249 -1.76 28.59 -11.95
CA TRP A 249 -0.67 28.62 -12.93
C TRP A 249 -1.17 29.00 -14.31
N SER A 250 -0.29 29.58 -15.13
CA SER A 250 -0.51 29.80 -16.56
C SER A 250 0.81 29.62 -17.33
N PRO A 251 0.76 29.28 -18.64
CA PRO A 251 1.96 29.11 -19.44
C PRO A 251 2.89 30.32 -19.36
N GLY A 252 4.16 30.09 -19.05
CA GLY A 252 5.18 31.12 -18.87
C GLY A 252 5.18 31.82 -17.51
N ALA A 253 4.22 31.56 -16.64
CA ALA A 253 4.17 32.17 -15.30
C ALA A 253 5.32 31.67 -14.43
N THR A 254 6.03 32.58 -13.78
CA THR A 254 7.10 32.26 -12.81
C THR A 254 6.65 32.43 -11.35
N SER A 255 5.42 32.88 -11.13
CA SER A 255 4.75 32.97 -9.84
C SER A 255 3.24 32.77 -10.04
N PRO A 256 2.48 32.40 -8.98
CA PRO A 256 1.03 32.24 -9.08
C PRO A 256 0.32 33.49 -9.62
N PRO A 257 -0.50 33.40 -10.67
CA PRO A 257 -1.35 34.49 -11.13
C PRO A 257 -2.36 34.90 -10.05
N THR A 258 -2.66 36.19 -9.96
CA THR A 258 -3.60 36.74 -8.96
C THR A 258 -5.03 36.85 -9.48
N ASP A 259 -5.20 36.75 -10.79
CA ASP A 259 -6.44 36.80 -11.56
C ASP A 259 -6.89 35.41 -12.02
N SER A 260 -6.71 34.40 -11.17
CA SER A 260 -6.98 33.00 -11.46
C SER A 260 -7.65 32.31 -10.26
N TRP A 261 -7.40 31.01 -10.06
CA TRP A 261 -7.89 30.25 -8.92
C TRP A 261 -7.58 30.94 -7.59
N ALA A 262 -8.60 31.16 -6.77
CA ALA A 262 -8.46 31.56 -5.38
C ALA A 262 -8.45 30.29 -4.51
N VAL A 263 -7.32 30.00 -3.88
CA VAL A 263 -7.13 28.81 -3.04
C VAL A 263 -7.20 29.21 -1.57
N GLU A 264 -8.24 28.74 -0.88
CA GLU A 264 -8.43 28.89 0.56
C GLU A 264 -8.15 27.54 1.23
N HIS A 265 -7.48 27.55 2.38
CA HIS A 265 -7.20 26.31 3.11
C HIS A 265 -7.35 26.51 4.62
N SER A 266 -7.63 25.42 5.31
CA SER A 266 -7.83 25.32 6.76
C SER A 266 -7.41 23.94 7.24
N GLU A 267 -7.40 23.71 8.54
CA GLU A 267 -7.23 22.36 9.12
C GLU A 267 -8.28 21.36 8.63
N THR A 268 -9.45 21.84 8.18
CA THR A 268 -10.55 21.00 7.69
C THR A 268 -10.50 20.71 6.19
N GLY A 269 -9.51 21.26 5.48
CA GLY A 269 -9.29 21.02 4.06
C GLY A 269 -9.07 22.29 3.25
N LEU A 270 -9.07 22.13 1.93
CA LEU A 270 -8.75 23.17 0.94
C LEU A 270 -9.90 23.34 -0.04
N VAL A 271 -10.32 24.58 -0.27
CA VAL A 271 -11.32 24.93 -1.28
C VAL A 271 -10.67 25.86 -2.30
N ALA A 272 -10.75 25.49 -3.58
CA ALA A 272 -10.25 26.34 -4.67
C ALA A 272 -11.42 26.79 -5.55
N LYS A 273 -11.52 28.10 -5.81
CA LYS A 273 -12.59 28.69 -6.62
C LYS A 273 -11.99 29.41 -7.81
N VAL A 274 -12.66 29.36 -8.96
CA VAL A 274 -12.24 30.11 -10.14
C VAL A 274 -13.44 30.68 -10.85
N ASP A 275 -13.23 31.85 -11.47
CA ASP A 275 -14.10 32.41 -12.49
C ASP A 275 -13.26 32.59 -13.76
N ALA A 276 -13.37 31.63 -14.69
CA ALA A 276 -12.50 31.54 -15.85
C ALA A 276 -13.10 32.28 -17.06
N PRO A 277 -12.30 33.09 -17.79
CA PRO A 277 -12.75 33.72 -19.03
C PRO A 277 -13.03 32.68 -20.12
N ALA A 278 -13.81 33.06 -21.13
CA ALA A 278 -14.17 32.18 -22.25
C ALA A 278 -12.98 31.86 -23.16
N GLU A 279 -12.01 32.77 -23.26
CA GLU A 279 -10.90 32.68 -24.20
C GLU A 279 -9.72 31.85 -23.68
N THR A 280 -9.54 31.76 -22.37
CA THR A 280 -8.35 31.14 -21.76
C THR A 280 -8.71 30.25 -20.57
N ALA A 281 -8.23 29.01 -20.63
CA ALA A 281 -8.33 28.08 -19.51
C ALA A 281 -7.46 28.54 -18.34
N GLN A 282 -8.04 28.51 -17.13
CA GLN A 282 -7.35 28.82 -15.88
C GLN A 282 -6.90 27.53 -15.21
N TRP A 283 -5.61 27.37 -14.97
CA TRP A 283 -5.04 26.14 -14.44
C TRP A 283 -4.77 26.23 -12.95
N LEU A 284 -5.10 25.15 -12.24
CA LEU A 284 -4.62 24.84 -10.90
C LEU A 284 -3.69 23.64 -11.01
N ARG A 285 -2.42 23.79 -10.63
CA ARG A 285 -1.41 22.72 -10.71
C ARG A 285 -0.95 22.27 -9.33
N TYR A 286 -0.66 20.99 -9.23
CA TYR A 286 -0.05 20.38 -8.05
C TYR A 286 1.48 20.43 -8.12
N PHE A 287 2.10 21.07 -7.13
CA PHE A 287 3.55 21.09 -6.91
C PHE A 287 3.87 20.20 -5.70
N HIS A 288 4.53 19.08 -5.95
CA HIS A 288 4.83 18.06 -4.94
C HIS A 288 5.95 18.54 -4.01
N ARG A 289 5.64 19.36 -3.01
CA ARG A 289 6.62 19.87 -2.04
C ARG A 289 6.16 19.74 -0.60
N TRP A 290 7.10 19.77 0.33
CA TRP A 290 6.85 19.76 1.77
C TRP A 290 7.90 20.55 2.53
N PRO A 291 7.63 20.92 3.79
CA PRO A 291 8.58 21.67 4.59
C PRO A 291 9.85 20.84 4.87
N THR A 292 11.00 21.48 4.80
CA THR A 292 12.24 20.94 5.38
C THR A 292 12.12 20.87 6.91
N GLN A 293 13.03 20.16 7.57
CA GLN A 293 13.05 20.12 9.04
C GLN A 293 13.18 21.53 9.64
N ASP A 294 14.06 22.38 9.09
CA ASP A 294 14.19 23.77 9.54
C ASP A 294 12.90 24.58 9.36
N GLN A 295 12.16 24.33 8.28
CA GLN A 295 10.87 24.98 8.03
C GLN A 295 9.81 24.50 9.02
N TRP A 296 9.76 23.20 9.33
CA TRP A 296 8.91 22.67 10.40
C TRP A 296 9.23 23.31 11.75
N ASP A 297 10.50 23.34 12.13
CA ASP A 297 10.97 23.96 13.36
C ASP A 297 10.59 25.45 13.45
N ASN A 298 10.67 26.16 12.32
CA ASN A 298 10.28 27.58 12.24
C ASN A 298 8.76 27.76 12.35
N ALA A 299 7.98 26.95 11.65
CA ALA A 299 6.51 26.97 11.72
C ALA A 299 6.01 26.69 13.15
N GLN A 300 6.57 25.69 13.82
CA GLN A 300 6.24 25.36 15.22
C GLN A 300 6.65 26.47 16.21
N LYS A 301 7.62 27.32 15.84
CA LYS A 301 8.00 28.53 16.60
C LYS A 301 7.15 29.76 16.24
N GLY A 302 6.16 29.62 15.35
CA GLY A 302 5.32 30.71 14.86
C GLY A 302 6.06 31.70 13.95
N LEU A 303 7.15 31.27 13.29
CA LEU A 303 7.89 32.08 12.34
C LEU A 303 7.27 31.93 10.94
N SER A 304 7.13 33.06 10.23
CA SER A 304 6.57 33.06 8.89
C SER A 304 7.47 32.36 7.87
N LEU A 305 6.84 31.65 6.95
CA LEU A 305 7.35 30.92 5.81
C LEU A 305 6.79 31.47 4.48
N ALA A 306 6.20 32.66 4.49
CA ALA A 306 5.65 33.32 3.28
C ALA A 306 6.68 33.53 2.16
N GLY A 307 7.99 33.46 2.47
CA GLY A 307 9.07 33.55 1.49
C GLY A 307 9.38 32.25 0.73
N VAL A 308 8.71 31.15 1.05
CA VAL A 308 8.85 29.88 0.32
C VAL A 308 8.26 30.02 -1.08
N ASP A 309 9.03 29.66 -2.10
CA ASP A 309 8.57 29.67 -3.49
C ASP A 309 7.40 28.68 -3.68
N PRO A 310 6.19 29.16 -4.06
CA PRO A 310 5.03 28.29 -4.26
C PRO A 310 5.22 27.25 -5.37
N TYR A 311 6.04 27.55 -6.38
CA TYR A 311 6.31 26.68 -7.53
C TYR A 311 7.53 25.77 -7.34
N GLN A 312 8.20 25.85 -6.18
CA GLN A 312 9.21 24.85 -5.84
C GLN A 312 8.57 23.47 -5.79
N SER A 313 9.22 22.47 -6.38
CA SER A 313 8.70 21.11 -6.44
C SER A 313 9.83 20.10 -6.52
N ARG A 314 9.47 18.83 -6.38
CA ARG A 314 10.32 17.65 -6.49
C ARG A 314 9.52 16.52 -7.12
N LEU A 315 10.19 15.44 -7.54
CA LEU A 315 9.50 14.30 -8.13
C LEU A 315 8.65 13.58 -7.10
N ILE A 316 7.49 13.09 -7.56
CA ILE A 316 6.75 12.05 -6.85
C ILE A 316 7.58 10.77 -6.97
N THR A 317 7.88 10.16 -5.82
CA THR A 317 8.72 8.96 -5.74
C THR A 317 7.94 7.75 -5.24
N ASP A 318 8.61 6.60 -5.22
CA ASP A 318 8.14 5.37 -4.59
C ASP A 318 8.06 5.43 -3.05
N PHE A 319 8.21 6.62 -2.44
CA PHE A 319 8.02 6.84 -1.00
C PHE A 319 6.75 6.14 -0.49
N TYR A 320 6.90 5.36 0.58
CA TYR A 320 5.80 4.63 1.18
C TYR A 320 5.91 4.63 2.71
N ALA A 321 4.94 5.23 3.39
CA ALA A 321 5.00 5.44 4.84
C ALA A 321 5.13 4.13 5.65
N TYR A 322 4.56 3.03 5.14
CA TYR A 322 4.68 1.74 5.79
C TYR A 322 6.12 1.24 5.87
N ASP A 323 6.96 1.58 4.89
CA ASP A 323 8.38 1.21 4.87
C ASP A 323 9.29 2.32 5.40
N ALA A 324 8.77 3.55 5.47
CA ALA A 324 9.46 4.75 5.95
C ALA A 324 9.32 4.98 7.46
N TYR A 325 9.55 3.95 8.24
CA TYR A 325 9.54 4.01 9.71
C TYR A 325 10.96 4.25 10.26
N LEU A 326 11.06 4.80 11.47
CA LEU A 326 12.33 5.01 12.16
C LEU A 326 12.46 4.03 13.31
N PHE A 327 13.61 3.36 13.41
CA PHE A 327 13.86 2.37 14.45
C PHE A 327 15.23 2.51 15.09
N VAL A 328 15.37 1.92 16.27
CA VAL A 328 16.62 1.83 17.04
C VAL A 328 16.79 0.43 17.62
N ASP A 329 17.99 0.12 18.10
CA ASP A 329 18.20 -1.08 18.91
C ASP A 329 17.36 -1.04 20.19
N ALA A 330 16.73 -2.16 20.53
CA ALA A 330 15.76 -2.24 21.62
C ALA A 330 16.36 -1.93 23.00
N ASP A 331 17.67 -2.10 23.17
CA ASP A 331 18.39 -1.75 24.41
C ASP A 331 18.47 -0.24 24.64
N ARG A 332 18.14 0.59 23.64
CA ARG A 332 18.01 2.05 23.80
C ARG A 332 16.67 2.44 24.41
N VAL A 333 15.66 1.62 24.23
CA VAL A 333 14.28 1.87 24.68
C VAL A 333 13.96 1.10 25.96
N TYR A 334 14.44 -0.15 26.10
CA TYR A 334 14.07 -1.07 27.17
C TYR A 334 15.27 -1.55 28.01
N ASP A 335 15.11 -1.58 29.32
CA ASP A 335 15.97 -2.34 30.24
C ASP A 335 15.60 -3.83 30.25
N LEU A 336 14.31 -4.14 30.15
CA LEU A 336 13.81 -5.50 29.89
C LEU A 336 13.03 -5.52 28.58
N LYS A 337 13.56 -6.22 27.59
CA LYS A 337 12.98 -6.28 26.24
C LYS A 337 11.62 -7.01 26.25
N PRO A 338 10.61 -6.53 25.50
CA PRO A 338 9.43 -7.32 25.17
C PRO A 338 9.83 -8.67 24.56
N SER A 339 9.14 -9.75 24.95
CA SER A 339 9.44 -11.08 24.40
C SER A 339 8.19 -11.94 24.26
N ALA A 340 8.24 -12.92 23.36
CA ALA A 340 7.20 -13.93 23.24
C ALA A 340 7.14 -14.83 24.50
N ALA A 341 8.28 -15.00 25.18
CA ALA A 341 8.39 -15.71 26.44
C ALA A 341 7.61 -14.98 27.55
N GLY A 342 6.70 -15.68 28.22
CA GLY A 342 5.85 -15.11 29.27
C GLY A 342 4.49 -14.56 28.80
N THR A 343 4.20 -14.52 27.50
CA THR A 343 2.87 -14.14 27.00
C THR A 343 1.85 -15.25 27.25
N SER A 344 0.83 -14.99 28.06
CA SER A 344 -0.20 -15.97 28.43
C SER A 344 -1.08 -16.40 27.24
N ARG A 345 -1.69 -17.59 27.31
CA ARG A 345 -2.61 -18.06 26.26
C ARG A 345 -3.81 -17.13 26.07
N VAL A 346 -4.28 -16.50 27.15
CA VAL A 346 -5.35 -15.51 27.10
C VAL A 346 -4.87 -14.27 26.36
N GLN A 347 -3.70 -13.69 26.70
CA GLN A 347 -3.15 -12.55 25.96
C GLN A 347 -2.96 -12.82 24.47
N ARG A 348 -2.49 -14.02 24.09
CA ARG A 348 -2.39 -14.41 22.67
C ARG A 348 -3.75 -14.49 21.99
N LEU A 349 -4.76 -15.02 22.68
CA LEU A 349 -6.14 -15.03 22.17
C LEU A 349 -6.66 -13.60 21.97
N LEU A 350 -6.29 -12.69 22.86
CA LEU A 350 -6.61 -11.27 22.81
C LEU A 350 -5.73 -10.45 21.83
N GLY A 351 -4.86 -11.11 21.05
CA GLY A 351 -4.05 -10.48 20.01
C GLY A 351 -2.70 -9.92 20.44
N SER A 352 -2.34 -10.07 21.72
CA SER A 352 -1.01 -9.71 22.23
C SER A 352 -0.02 -10.85 21.96
N SER A 353 1.04 -10.55 21.21
CA SER A 353 2.08 -11.52 20.84
C SER A 353 3.28 -11.51 21.78
N ARG A 354 3.43 -10.47 22.63
CA ARG A 354 4.61 -10.25 23.48
C ARG A 354 4.25 -9.71 24.87
N SER A 355 5.12 -9.94 25.85
CA SER A 355 5.08 -9.30 27.16
C SER A 355 5.36 -7.79 27.06
N GLY A 356 4.75 -6.97 27.93
CA GLY A 356 5.15 -5.57 28.08
C GLY A 356 6.54 -5.51 28.70
N GLY A 357 7.52 -4.97 27.97
CA GLY A 357 8.88 -4.77 28.47
C GLY A 357 8.96 -3.73 29.60
N VAL A 358 10.17 -3.43 30.06
CA VAL A 358 10.45 -2.36 31.03
C VAL A 358 11.26 -1.27 30.33
N PHE A 359 10.69 -0.08 30.19
CA PHE A 359 11.35 1.07 29.58
C PHE A 359 12.57 1.53 30.39
N ARG A 360 13.59 2.02 29.69
CA ARG A 360 14.75 2.64 30.33
C ARG A 360 14.38 3.97 30.99
N PRO A 361 14.97 4.30 32.16
CA PRO A 361 14.82 5.63 32.75
C PRO A 361 15.33 6.78 31.87
N SER A 362 16.31 6.52 30.99
CA SER A 362 16.89 7.52 30.09
C SER A 362 16.12 7.71 28.78
N TYR A 363 15.14 6.86 28.48
CA TYR A 363 14.32 6.97 27.28
C TYR A 363 13.15 7.91 27.55
N ASP A 364 13.04 8.96 26.74
CA ASP A 364 11.95 9.93 26.82
C ASP A 364 10.94 9.67 25.70
N SER A 365 9.85 9.01 26.07
CA SER A 365 8.80 8.54 25.14
C SER A 365 8.00 9.70 24.58
N GLY A 366 7.83 9.75 23.25
CA GLY A 366 7.17 10.87 22.55
C GLY A 366 8.03 12.13 22.38
N ALA A 367 9.25 12.17 22.93
CA ALA A 367 10.17 13.28 22.74
C ALA A 367 10.91 13.19 21.38
N SER A 368 11.66 14.24 21.04
CA SER A 368 12.45 14.29 19.79
C SER A 368 13.32 13.04 19.60
N LEU A 369 13.38 12.56 18.36
CA LEU A 369 14.22 11.43 17.96
C LEU A 369 15.72 11.75 18.04
N ASP A 370 16.10 13.04 18.20
CA ASP A 370 17.48 13.46 18.45
C ASP A 370 18.12 12.81 19.68
N GLN A 371 17.29 12.34 20.62
CA GLN A 371 17.75 11.56 21.77
C GLN A 371 18.56 10.32 21.37
N PHE A 372 18.32 9.77 20.17
CA PHE A 372 19.01 8.60 19.65
C PHE A 372 20.26 8.93 18.83
N ARG A 373 20.43 10.18 18.38
CA ARG A 373 21.59 10.63 17.59
C ARG A 373 21.87 9.68 16.42
N ASN A 374 23.09 9.15 16.32
CA ASN A 374 23.55 8.27 15.24
C ASN A 374 23.04 6.82 15.34
N HIS A 375 22.12 6.52 16.27
CA HIS A 375 21.51 5.19 16.40
C HIS A 375 20.14 5.09 15.73
N LEU A 376 19.68 6.16 15.09
CA LEU A 376 18.42 6.18 14.37
C LEU A 376 18.61 5.59 12.96
N HIS A 377 17.75 4.64 12.59
CA HIS A 377 17.77 3.97 11.30
C HIS A 377 16.44 4.17 10.56
N TYR A 378 16.47 4.23 9.23
CA TYR A 378 15.31 4.47 8.36
C TYR A 378 14.93 3.22 7.57
N GLY A 379 13.75 2.66 7.84
CA GLY A 379 13.18 1.50 7.14
C GLY A 379 14.10 0.27 7.09
N GLY A 380 13.65 -0.82 6.46
CA GLY A 380 14.52 -2.00 6.27
C GLY A 380 15.58 -1.84 5.18
N SER A 381 15.41 -0.86 4.29
CA SER A 381 16.28 -0.63 3.13
C SER A 381 17.36 0.43 3.35
N GLY A 382 17.24 1.26 4.39
CA GLY A 382 18.17 2.35 4.69
C GLY A 382 17.90 3.66 3.94
N TYR A 383 16.98 3.69 2.97
CA TYR A 383 16.65 4.88 2.16
C TYR A 383 15.15 5.13 2.02
N ALA A 384 14.32 4.53 2.86
CA ALA A 384 12.87 4.69 2.84
C ALA A 384 12.38 6.13 3.14
N GLY A 385 13.29 7.03 3.54
CA GLY A 385 13.00 8.42 3.91
C GLY A 385 12.18 9.16 2.86
N ASP A 386 12.65 9.28 1.62
CA ASP A 386 12.04 10.07 0.55
C ASP A 386 11.72 9.26 -0.72
N GLY A 387 11.88 7.93 -0.71
CA GLY A 387 11.86 7.10 -1.92
C GLY A 387 13.09 7.35 -2.80
N ALA A 388 13.40 6.48 -3.74
CA ALA A 388 14.55 6.61 -4.63
C ALA A 388 14.19 6.54 -6.12
N HIS A 389 12.95 6.15 -6.44
CA HIS A 389 12.50 5.94 -7.80
C HIS A 389 11.38 6.91 -8.15
N TRP A 390 11.50 7.59 -9.28
CA TRP A 390 10.45 8.45 -9.81
C TRP A 390 9.24 7.62 -10.26
N VAL A 391 8.03 8.10 -9.94
CA VAL A 391 6.76 7.45 -10.32
C VAL A 391 5.92 8.44 -11.13
N GLY A 392 5.76 8.15 -12.42
CA GLY A 392 4.89 8.89 -13.36
C GLY A 392 3.44 8.40 -13.38
N ASP A 393 3.21 7.17 -12.91
CA ASP A 393 1.89 6.56 -12.81
C ASP A 393 1.08 7.15 -11.67
N LEU A 394 0.17 8.05 -12.02
CA LEU A 394 -0.59 8.86 -11.07
C LEU A 394 -2.10 8.68 -11.23
N ILE A 395 -2.78 8.90 -10.11
CA ILE A 395 -4.23 8.91 -9.99
C ILE A 395 -4.62 10.21 -9.29
N VAL A 396 -5.37 11.07 -9.97
CA VAL A 396 -5.94 12.29 -9.38
C VAL A 396 -7.43 12.10 -9.16
N GLN A 397 -7.93 12.53 -8.00
CA GLN A 397 -9.36 12.67 -7.75
C GLN A 397 -9.66 14.09 -7.29
N ALA A 398 -10.77 14.64 -7.77
CA ALA A 398 -11.26 15.94 -7.35
C ALA A 398 -12.78 15.92 -7.14
N ASP A 399 -13.24 16.52 -6.05
CA ASP A 399 -14.65 16.82 -5.83
C ASP A 399 -14.95 18.21 -6.39
N VAL A 400 -15.65 18.26 -7.51
CA VAL A 400 -15.89 19.49 -8.29
C VAL A 400 -17.36 19.87 -8.26
N GLU A 401 -17.62 21.16 -8.06
CA GLU A 401 -18.91 21.82 -8.22
C GLU A 401 -18.80 22.82 -9.37
N ILE A 402 -19.63 22.62 -10.39
CA ILE A 402 -19.52 23.32 -11.68
C ILE A 402 -20.71 24.27 -11.81
N ALA A 403 -20.44 25.56 -12.02
CA ALA A 403 -21.51 26.54 -12.18
C ALA A 403 -22.31 26.31 -13.49
N THR A 404 -23.52 26.84 -13.54
CA THR A 404 -24.31 26.87 -14.78
C THR A 404 -23.62 27.75 -15.81
N GLY A 405 -23.51 27.28 -17.06
CA GLY A 405 -22.90 28.04 -18.15
C GLY A 405 -21.38 27.88 -18.28
N THR A 406 -20.73 27.12 -17.39
CA THR A 406 -19.31 26.75 -17.54
C THR A 406 -19.12 25.90 -18.79
N GLU A 407 -18.14 26.25 -19.64
CA GLU A 407 -17.95 25.63 -20.95
C GLU A 407 -17.16 24.32 -20.90
N SER A 408 -16.00 24.31 -20.24
CA SER A 408 -15.16 23.11 -20.16
C SER A 408 -14.41 22.94 -18.84
N LEU A 409 -14.08 21.68 -18.57
CA LEU A 409 -13.24 21.22 -17.46
C LEU A 409 -12.19 20.25 -18.03
N THR A 410 -10.94 20.37 -17.59
CA THR A 410 -9.85 19.48 -18.01
C THR A 410 -9.11 18.92 -16.80
N LEU A 411 -8.87 17.61 -16.81
CA LEU A 411 -7.92 16.94 -15.94
C LEU A 411 -6.66 16.60 -16.75
N GLU A 412 -5.47 16.85 -16.20
CA GLU A 412 -4.19 16.56 -16.82
C GLU A 412 -3.27 15.79 -15.85
N ILE A 413 -2.62 14.76 -16.37
CA ILE A 413 -1.46 14.11 -15.77
C ILE A 413 -0.28 14.26 -16.75
N VAL A 414 0.90 14.60 -16.25
CA VAL A 414 2.15 14.68 -17.01
C VAL A 414 3.07 13.57 -16.54
N GLU A 415 3.61 12.82 -17.50
CA GLU A 415 4.62 11.80 -17.29
C GLU A 415 5.65 11.88 -18.41
N ALA A 416 6.93 11.98 -18.06
CA ALA A 416 8.05 12.12 -19.00
C ALA A 416 7.85 13.28 -19.99
N GLY A 417 7.30 14.39 -19.51
CA GLY A 417 6.93 15.56 -20.33
C GLY A 417 5.69 15.38 -21.21
N VAL A 418 5.14 14.17 -21.34
CA VAL A 418 3.92 13.85 -22.11
C VAL A 418 2.69 14.18 -21.27
N GLN A 419 1.74 14.86 -21.88
CA GLN A 419 0.50 15.31 -21.26
C GLN A 419 -0.63 14.36 -21.64
N PHE A 420 -1.24 13.74 -20.63
CA PHE A 420 -2.41 12.88 -20.72
C PHE A 420 -3.61 13.63 -20.16
N ARG A 421 -4.68 13.78 -20.94
CA ARG A 421 -5.82 14.60 -20.54
C ARG A 421 -7.15 13.90 -20.67
N CYS A 422 -8.07 14.28 -19.80
CA CYS A 422 -9.50 14.11 -19.98
C CYS A 422 -10.16 15.50 -20.06
N GLU A 423 -10.77 15.81 -21.19
CA GLU A 423 -11.43 17.09 -21.47
C GLU A 423 -12.94 16.89 -21.50
N PHE A 424 -13.67 17.66 -20.71
CA PHE A 424 -15.13 17.65 -20.62
C PHE A 424 -15.70 18.86 -21.36
N ASP A 425 -16.57 18.61 -22.33
CA ASP A 425 -17.54 19.59 -22.83
C ASP A 425 -18.74 19.56 -21.87
N LEU A 426 -18.85 20.59 -21.04
CA LEU A 426 -19.83 20.66 -19.96
C LEU A 426 -21.24 21.01 -20.46
N ALA A 427 -21.38 21.48 -21.70
CA ALA A 427 -22.69 21.70 -22.31
C ALA A 427 -23.32 20.37 -22.77
N THR A 428 -22.50 19.43 -23.23
CA THR A 428 -22.96 18.14 -23.76
C THR A 428 -22.74 16.95 -22.83
N GLY A 429 -21.89 17.10 -21.81
CA GLY A 429 -21.45 16.00 -20.93
C GLY A 429 -20.41 15.09 -21.58
N LYS A 430 -19.89 15.47 -22.76
CA LYS A 430 -18.94 14.65 -23.50
C LYS A 430 -17.55 14.75 -22.89
N ALA A 431 -16.98 13.61 -22.49
CA ALA A 431 -15.59 13.46 -22.11
C ALA A 431 -14.76 12.95 -23.30
N GLN A 432 -13.56 13.50 -23.49
CA GLN A 432 -12.60 13.07 -24.51
C GLN A 432 -11.21 12.88 -23.91
N LEU A 433 -10.54 11.79 -24.27
CA LEU A 433 -9.17 11.50 -23.86
C LEU A 433 -8.16 11.96 -24.92
N THR A 434 -7.08 12.63 -24.51
CA THR A 434 -6.03 13.10 -25.43
C THR A 434 -4.63 12.84 -24.89
N ILE A 435 -3.66 12.70 -25.80
CA ILE A 435 -2.23 12.54 -25.50
C ILE A 435 -1.46 13.59 -26.32
N ASN A 436 -0.52 14.28 -25.69
CA ASN A 436 0.26 15.36 -26.29
C ASN A 436 1.69 15.41 -25.73
N ASP A 437 2.70 15.30 -26.58
CA ASP A 437 4.14 15.35 -26.22
C ASP A 437 4.84 16.61 -26.76
N GLY A 438 4.09 17.72 -26.84
CA GLY A 438 4.48 18.95 -27.53
C GLY A 438 3.78 19.13 -28.87
N GLN A 439 3.12 18.09 -29.39
CA GLN A 439 2.12 18.13 -30.45
C GLN A 439 0.96 17.18 -30.14
N PRO A 440 -0.28 17.46 -30.58
CA PRO A 440 -1.38 16.51 -30.46
C PRO A 440 -1.05 15.18 -31.14
N ARG A 441 -1.36 14.07 -30.47
CA ARG A 441 -1.20 12.71 -31.01
C ARG A 441 -2.56 12.05 -31.28
N PRO A 442 -3.36 12.53 -32.26
CA PRO A 442 -4.59 11.85 -32.62
C PRO A 442 -4.24 10.46 -33.16
N GLY A 443 -4.57 9.41 -32.40
CA GLY A 443 -4.23 8.02 -32.73
C GLY A 443 -3.13 7.39 -31.90
N ALA A 444 -2.68 8.01 -30.81
CA ALA A 444 -1.79 7.36 -29.85
C ALA A 444 -2.44 6.17 -29.13
N PHE A 445 -3.78 6.13 -29.06
CA PHE A 445 -4.52 5.01 -28.49
C PHE A 445 -4.53 3.79 -29.42
N ASP A 446 -4.65 2.59 -28.83
CA ASP A 446 -4.61 1.29 -29.52
C ASP A 446 -5.87 1.02 -30.37
N ALA A 447 -6.24 1.96 -31.25
CA ALA A 447 -7.41 1.89 -32.12
C ALA A 447 -7.18 0.87 -33.24
N GLY A 448 -7.39 -0.42 -32.92
CA GLY A 448 -7.24 -1.52 -33.87
C GLY A 448 -7.92 -1.21 -35.22
N ALA A 449 -7.11 -1.06 -36.28
CA ALA A 449 -7.46 -0.99 -37.70
C ALA A 449 -8.72 -0.21 -38.16
N ARG A 450 -9.33 0.66 -37.34
CA ARG A 450 -10.41 1.56 -37.76
C ARG A 450 -9.79 2.76 -38.45
N GLN A 451 -10.14 2.96 -39.73
CA GLN A 451 -9.69 4.10 -40.52
C GLN A 451 -10.12 5.41 -39.84
N GLY A 452 -9.14 6.22 -39.46
CA GLY A 452 -9.31 7.47 -38.73
C GLY A 452 -8.90 7.32 -37.27
N ALA A 453 -7.71 7.81 -36.95
CA ALA A 453 -7.22 7.92 -35.59
C ALA A 453 -8.05 8.97 -34.82
N VAL A 454 -9.06 8.53 -34.07
CA VAL A 454 -9.94 9.40 -33.29
C VAL A 454 -9.69 9.17 -31.80
N ASN A 455 -9.56 10.27 -31.06
CA ASN A 455 -9.47 10.27 -29.61
C ASN A 455 -10.73 9.63 -28.99
N PRO A 456 -10.60 8.69 -28.03
CA PRO A 456 -11.74 8.05 -27.38
C PRO A 456 -12.66 9.08 -26.72
N THR A 457 -13.97 8.88 -26.84
CA THR A 457 -14.98 9.73 -26.23
C THR A 457 -16.03 8.94 -25.45
N ALA A 458 -16.63 9.58 -24.45
CA ALA A 458 -17.72 9.04 -23.66
C ALA A 458 -18.75 10.13 -23.37
N THR A 459 -20.00 9.74 -23.15
CA THR A 459 -21.01 10.63 -22.55
C THR A 459 -21.03 10.39 -21.06
N THR A 460 -21.00 11.46 -20.26
CA THR A 460 -20.95 11.44 -18.81
C THR A 460 -22.03 12.34 -18.23
N ASP A 461 -22.33 12.17 -16.94
CA ASP A 461 -23.24 13.06 -16.22
C ASP A 461 -22.56 14.38 -15.79
N VAL A 462 -21.25 14.54 -16.03
CA VAL A 462 -20.48 15.73 -15.68
C VAL A 462 -20.82 16.87 -16.64
N VAL A 463 -21.77 17.73 -16.24
CA VAL A 463 -22.27 18.86 -17.02
C VAL A 463 -22.28 20.17 -16.22
N ALA A 464 -22.49 21.30 -16.87
CA ALA A 464 -22.62 22.59 -16.19
C ALA A 464 -23.81 22.57 -15.20
N GLY A 465 -23.61 23.10 -13.99
CA GLY A 465 -24.62 23.07 -12.91
C GLY A 465 -24.66 21.78 -12.09
N SER A 466 -23.67 20.90 -12.24
CA SER A 466 -23.57 19.62 -11.52
C SER A 466 -22.46 19.61 -10.46
N ARG A 467 -22.47 18.57 -9.61
CA ARG A 467 -21.42 18.30 -8.63
C ARG A 467 -21.08 16.82 -8.67
N HIS A 468 -19.79 16.50 -8.80
CA HIS A 468 -19.31 15.13 -8.94
C HIS A 468 -17.98 14.91 -8.22
N SER A 469 -17.73 13.65 -7.85
CA SER A 469 -16.39 13.18 -7.55
C SER A 469 -15.80 12.56 -8.82
N ILE A 470 -14.82 13.23 -9.42
CA ILE A 470 -14.16 12.77 -10.65
C ILE A 470 -12.78 12.22 -10.32
N ARG A 471 -12.44 11.07 -10.87
CA ARG A 471 -11.10 10.47 -10.74
C ARG A 471 -10.56 10.16 -12.12
N PHE A 472 -9.30 10.50 -12.36
CA PHE A 472 -8.60 10.25 -13.61
C PHE A 472 -7.24 9.62 -13.29
N SER A 473 -6.85 8.61 -14.04
CA SER A 473 -5.54 7.97 -13.88
C SER A 473 -4.83 7.81 -15.20
N ASN A 474 -3.51 7.88 -15.12
CA ASN A 474 -2.59 7.36 -16.11
C ASN A 474 -1.71 6.33 -15.40
N CYS A 475 -1.98 5.04 -15.61
CA CYS A 475 -1.21 3.95 -14.99
C CYS A 475 -1.10 2.77 -15.95
N ASP A 476 0.03 2.05 -15.94
CA ASP A 476 0.29 0.87 -16.77
C ASP A 476 -0.06 1.09 -18.28
N ASN A 477 0.28 2.27 -18.83
CA ASN A 477 -0.10 2.70 -20.19
C ASN A 477 -1.61 2.59 -20.50
N GLN A 478 -2.44 3.06 -19.56
CA GLN A 478 -3.88 3.13 -19.72
C GLN A 478 -4.47 4.36 -19.01
N LEU A 479 -5.33 5.06 -19.74
CA LEU A 479 -6.16 6.12 -19.19
C LEU A 479 -7.48 5.55 -18.68
N LEU A 480 -7.85 5.90 -17.46
CA LEU A 480 -9.14 5.54 -16.87
C LEU A 480 -9.80 6.77 -16.25
N LEU A 481 -11.12 6.85 -16.38
CA LEU A 481 -11.95 7.87 -15.76
C LEU A 481 -13.00 7.20 -14.89
N TRP A 482 -13.21 7.73 -13.69
CA TRP A 482 -14.35 7.41 -12.84
C TRP A 482 -15.16 8.68 -12.57
N VAL A 483 -16.49 8.54 -12.58
CA VAL A 483 -17.43 9.57 -12.15
C VAL A 483 -18.28 8.97 -11.04
N ASP A 484 -18.27 9.61 -9.87
CA ASP A 484 -18.99 9.19 -8.65
C ASP A 484 -18.69 7.74 -8.22
N GLY A 485 -17.49 7.27 -8.56
CA GLY A 485 -16.99 5.94 -8.20
C GLY A 485 -17.11 4.88 -9.30
N ASP A 486 -17.88 5.12 -10.36
CA ASP A 486 -18.08 4.19 -11.46
C ASP A 486 -17.11 4.47 -12.61
N VAL A 487 -16.52 3.40 -13.18
CA VAL A 487 -15.61 3.50 -14.34
C VAL A 487 -16.41 3.91 -15.58
N VAL A 488 -15.99 4.96 -16.26
CA VAL A 488 -16.59 5.42 -17.51
C VAL A 488 -16.13 4.55 -18.68
N ALA A 489 -17.07 4.03 -19.46
CA ALA A 489 -16.81 3.29 -20.69
C ALA A 489 -16.71 4.25 -21.89
N PHE A 490 -15.55 4.27 -22.55
CA PHE A 490 -15.31 5.04 -23.77
C PHE A 490 -15.71 4.25 -25.03
N ASP A 491 -15.98 4.96 -26.13
CA ASP A 491 -16.31 4.40 -27.44
C ASP A 491 -15.12 3.76 -28.18
N GLY A 492 -13.92 3.89 -27.61
CA GLY A 492 -12.65 3.39 -28.11
C GLY A 492 -11.72 2.95 -26.99
N PRO A 493 -10.59 2.31 -27.34
CA PRO A 493 -9.61 1.85 -26.38
C PRO A 493 -8.97 3.04 -25.67
N THR A 494 -8.77 2.90 -24.37
CA THR A 494 -8.10 3.90 -23.53
C THR A 494 -6.66 3.51 -23.20
N THR A 495 -6.18 2.43 -23.78
CA THR A 495 -4.80 1.96 -23.73
C THR A 495 -3.97 2.57 -24.85
N TYR A 496 -2.68 2.69 -24.63
CA TYR A 496 -1.72 3.17 -25.62
C TYR A 496 -0.39 2.41 -25.48
N ASP A 497 0.47 2.56 -26.49
CA ASP A 497 1.86 2.11 -26.45
C ASP A 497 2.78 3.33 -26.39
N LEU A 498 3.39 3.56 -25.22
CA LEU A 498 4.32 4.67 -25.01
C LEU A 498 5.49 4.64 -26.02
N SER A 499 5.96 3.43 -26.39
CA SER A 499 7.09 3.24 -27.30
C SER A 499 6.81 3.75 -28.72
N SER A 500 5.53 3.96 -29.07
CA SER A 500 5.13 4.50 -30.37
C SER A 500 5.48 5.98 -30.56
N PHE A 501 5.76 6.72 -29.47
CA PHE A 501 6.15 8.13 -29.53
C PHE A 501 7.28 8.52 -28.56
N LEU A 502 7.60 7.71 -27.55
CA LEU A 502 8.75 7.90 -26.65
C LEU A 502 9.45 6.57 -26.39
N GLN A 503 10.71 6.45 -26.80
CA GLN A 503 11.45 5.19 -26.60
C GLN A 503 11.60 4.88 -25.10
N PRO A 504 11.45 3.61 -24.66
CA PRO A 504 11.53 3.25 -23.25
C PRO A 504 12.81 3.71 -22.54
N GLU A 505 13.94 3.72 -23.25
CA GLU A 505 15.24 4.16 -22.76
C GLU A 505 15.32 5.67 -22.51
N ASP A 506 14.48 6.45 -23.19
CA ASP A 506 14.42 7.91 -23.10
C ASP A 506 13.37 8.40 -22.08
N VAL A 507 12.55 7.49 -21.52
CA VAL A 507 11.51 7.82 -20.53
C VAL A 507 12.16 8.34 -19.27
N ARG A 508 12.10 9.64 -19.02
CA ARG A 508 12.69 10.29 -17.84
C ARG A 508 11.89 11.55 -17.48
N PRO A 509 11.95 12.04 -16.23
CA PRO A 509 11.25 13.26 -15.88
C PRO A 509 11.82 14.47 -16.64
N VAL A 510 10.94 15.37 -17.07
CA VAL A 510 11.25 16.57 -17.84
C VAL A 510 10.92 17.81 -17.02
N TYR A 511 11.78 18.83 -17.08
CA TYR A 511 11.55 20.14 -16.47
C TYR A 511 12.07 21.27 -17.35
N ASN A 512 11.18 22.11 -17.88
CA ASN A 512 11.54 23.21 -18.79
C ASN A 512 11.63 24.58 -18.06
N GLY A 513 11.61 24.59 -16.73
CA GLY A 513 11.58 25.80 -15.90
C GLY A 513 10.19 26.11 -15.32
N PRO A 514 10.06 27.13 -14.45
CA PRO A 514 8.82 27.41 -13.73
C PRO A 514 7.64 27.79 -14.64
N GLY A 515 7.92 28.35 -15.82
CA GLY A 515 6.92 28.67 -16.83
C GLY A 515 6.41 27.47 -17.64
N ASP A 516 7.05 26.31 -17.54
CA ASP A 516 6.61 25.03 -18.12
C ASP A 516 7.13 23.87 -17.24
N PRO A 517 6.53 23.67 -16.06
CA PRO A 517 7.09 22.81 -15.01
C PRO A 517 7.04 21.31 -15.32
N ARG A 518 6.20 20.86 -16.27
CA ARG A 518 6.10 19.43 -16.69
C ARG A 518 6.02 18.48 -15.49
N ASP A 519 6.95 17.53 -15.34
CA ASP A 519 6.96 16.53 -14.26
C ASP A 519 7.19 17.15 -12.87
N ALA A 520 7.62 18.42 -12.79
CA ALA A 520 7.65 19.17 -11.53
C ALA A 520 6.27 19.67 -11.09
N ALA A 521 5.27 19.68 -11.97
CA ALA A 521 3.88 19.94 -11.59
C ALA A 521 2.92 19.00 -12.35
N PRO A 522 2.97 17.69 -12.05
CA PRO A 522 2.50 16.65 -12.94
C PRO A 522 0.99 16.51 -12.98
N VAL A 523 0.26 17.14 -12.05
CA VAL A 523 -1.21 17.08 -12.02
C VAL A 523 -1.77 18.48 -12.22
N GLY A 524 -2.73 18.62 -13.15
CA GLY A 524 -3.40 19.88 -13.46
C GLY A 524 -4.91 19.72 -13.56
N ILE A 525 -5.64 20.73 -13.08
CA ILE A 525 -7.09 20.88 -13.28
C ILE A 525 -7.31 22.26 -13.91
N ALA A 526 -8.06 22.31 -15.01
CA ALA A 526 -8.34 23.57 -15.70
C ALA A 526 -9.83 23.77 -15.94
N VAL A 527 -10.27 25.02 -15.88
CA VAL A 527 -11.65 25.43 -16.21
C VAL A 527 -11.58 26.57 -17.21
N GLN A 528 -12.50 26.59 -18.17
CA GLN A 528 -12.63 27.65 -19.16
C GLN A 528 -14.10 28.05 -19.31
N GLY A 529 -14.34 29.35 -19.53
CA GLY A 529 -15.65 29.90 -19.86
C GLY A 529 -16.70 29.71 -18.77
N GLY A 530 -16.42 30.14 -17.54
CA GLY A 530 -17.35 30.09 -16.41
C GLY A 530 -16.68 29.76 -15.08
N SER A 531 -17.47 29.47 -14.05
CA SER A 531 -16.97 29.32 -12.69
C SER A 531 -17.03 27.87 -12.19
N ALA A 532 -16.11 27.50 -11.30
CA ALA A 532 -16.12 26.21 -10.63
C ALA A 532 -15.51 26.30 -9.22
N THR A 533 -15.87 25.35 -8.36
CA THR A 533 -15.30 25.17 -7.02
C THR A 533 -14.78 23.73 -6.87
N LEU A 534 -13.55 23.58 -6.42
CA LEU A 534 -12.96 22.32 -5.99
C LEU A 534 -12.99 22.25 -4.47
N HIS A 535 -13.46 21.14 -3.91
CA HIS A 535 -13.61 20.93 -2.46
C HIS A 535 -12.56 19.99 -1.87
N ARG A 536 -12.25 18.89 -2.55
CA ARG A 536 -11.21 17.95 -2.15
C ARG A 536 -10.43 17.53 -3.37
N VAL A 537 -9.11 17.43 -3.22
CA VAL A 537 -8.21 16.88 -4.23
C VAL A 537 -7.29 15.86 -3.56
N THR A 538 -7.30 14.63 -4.07
CA THR A 538 -6.35 13.61 -3.65
C THR A 538 -5.49 13.20 -4.83
N ILE A 539 -4.21 12.93 -4.56
CA ILE A 539 -3.29 12.36 -5.52
C ILE A 539 -2.76 11.08 -4.90
N ASP A 540 -2.88 10.00 -5.65
CA ASP A 540 -2.26 8.73 -5.37
C ASP A 540 -1.31 8.39 -6.52
N ARG A 541 -0.39 7.48 -6.26
CA ARG A 541 0.46 6.87 -7.27
C ARG A 541 0.19 5.37 -7.35
N ASP A 542 0.55 4.79 -8.47
CA ASP A 542 0.63 3.35 -8.58
C ASP A 542 1.84 2.81 -7.79
N LYS A 543 1.88 1.50 -7.66
CA LYS A 543 2.99 0.74 -7.12
C LYS A 543 4.10 0.63 -8.15
N TYR A 544 5.25 1.19 -7.80
CA TYR A 544 6.47 1.11 -8.59
C TYR A 544 7.17 -0.24 -8.37
N TYR A 545 7.15 -1.16 -9.35
CA TYR A 545 7.89 -2.42 -9.23
C TYR A 545 9.37 -2.26 -9.56
N ILE A 546 10.19 -2.48 -8.55
CA ILE A 546 11.65 -2.35 -8.65
C ILE A 546 12.24 -3.54 -9.42
N ALA A 547 13.00 -3.24 -10.46
CA ALA A 547 13.74 -4.15 -11.33
C ALA A 547 15.07 -4.56 -10.67
N THR A 548 15.00 -5.58 -9.81
CA THR A 548 16.17 -6.13 -9.09
C THR A 548 16.06 -7.63 -8.89
N THR A 549 17.21 -8.28 -8.72
CA THR A 549 17.32 -9.66 -8.20
C THR A 549 17.95 -9.70 -6.80
N ASP A 550 18.24 -8.53 -6.21
CA ASP A 550 18.90 -8.40 -4.91
C ASP A 550 17.89 -8.00 -3.83
N GLY A 551 17.80 -8.82 -2.78
CA GLY A 551 17.00 -8.57 -1.58
C GLY A 551 17.66 -7.72 -0.51
N ASN A 552 18.89 -7.24 -0.72
CA ASN A 552 19.57 -6.31 0.19
C ASN A 552 19.41 -4.85 -0.26
N GLN A 553 19.44 -4.59 -1.57
CA GLN A 553 19.24 -3.26 -2.15
C GLN A 553 18.16 -3.31 -3.22
N MET A 554 16.95 -2.88 -2.84
CA MET A 554 15.81 -2.68 -3.74
C MET A 554 15.98 -1.37 -4.53
N LEU A 555 16.92 -1.32 -5.48
CA LEU A 555 17.12 -0.17 -6.37
C LEU A 555 17.02 -0.60 -7.82
N ASP A 556 16.50 0.24 -8.72
CA ASP A 556 16.52 -0.03 -10.16
C ASP A 556 17.88 0.25 -10.77
N TYR A 557 18.66 1.14 -10.16
CA TYR A 557 19.90 1.64 -10.72
C TYR A 557 21.02 0.58 -10.71
N ASP A 558 21.74 0.46 -11.82
CA ASP A 558 23.07 -0.15 -11.80
C ASP A 558 24.04 0.80 -11.08
N MET A 559 24.21 0.55 -9.78
CA MET A 559 25.10 1.34 -8.93
C MET A 559 26.56 1.25 -9.37
N ALA A 560 27.00 0.16 -10.01
CA ALA A 560 28.37 0.06 -10.49
C ALA A 560 28.62 1.04 -11.64
N SER A 561 27.70 1.09 -12.61
CA SER A 561 27.74 2.06 -13.71
C SER A 561 27.64 3.51 -13.21
N LEU A 562 26.78 3.77 -12.20
CA LEU A 562 26.70 5.10 -11.58
C LEU A 562 27.99 5.51 -10.88
N ASN A 563 28.61 4.60 -10.13
CA ASN A 563 29.87 4.87 -9.43
C ASN A 563 31.01 5.16 -10.41
N GLU A 564 31.06 4.41 -11.52
CA GLU A 564 32.02 4.65 -12.59
C GLU A 564 31.84 6.04 -13.21
N TYR A 565 30.59 6.42 -13.51
CA TYR A 565 30.28 7.75 -14.04
C TYR A 565 30.66 8.87 -13.05
N ALA A 566 30.30 8.71 -11.77
CA ALA A 566 30.59 9.69 -10.73
C ALA A 566 32.07 9.76 -10.33
N GLY A 567 32.87 8.74 -10.68
CA GLY A 567 34.25 8.60 -10.23
C GLY A 567 34.38 8.36 -8.71
N ALA A 568 33.27 8.02 -8.04
CA ALA A 568 33.16 7.82 -6.59
C ALA A 568 31.94 6.95 -6.26
N ASN A 569 31.86 6.45 -5.03
CA ASN A 569 30.68 5.72 -4.56
C ASN A 569 29.49 6.67 -4.37
N VAL A 570 28.48 6.54 -5.23
CA VAL A 570 27.20 7.25 -5.15
C VAL A 570 26.36 6.63 -4.04
N ARG A 571 25.84 7.46 -3.15
CA ARG A 571 24.90 7.04 -2.10
C ARG A 571 23.46 7.29 -2.52
N VAL A 572 22.52 6.58 -1.91
CA VAL A 572 21.09 6.73 -2.25
C VAL A 572 20.58 8.12 -1.89
N GLU A 573 21.10 8.75 -0.83
CA GLU A 573 20.74 10.12 -0.46
C GLU A 573 21.13 11.14 -1.55
N GLU A 574 22.15 10.85 -2.35
CA GLU A 574 22.54 11.69 -3.49
C GLU A 574 21.55 11.53 -4.64
N ILE A 575 21.03 10.31 -4.86
CA ILE A 575 19.93 10.06 -5.81
C ILE A 575 18.66 10.79 -5.35
N GLN A 576 18.34 10.74 -4.05
CA GLN A 576 17.21 11.46 -3.46
C GLN A 576 17.33 12.98 -3.63
N ALA A 577 18.53 13.52 -3.47
CA ALA A 577 18.78 14.94 -3.71
C ALA A 577 18.53 15.34 -5.18
N VAL A 578 18.85 14.48 -6.15
CA VAL A 578 18.48 14.69 -7.56
C VAL A 578 16.96 14.72 -7.74
N MET A 579 16.22 13.78 -7.13
CA MET A 579 14.75 13.78 -7.19
C MET A 579 14.15 15.09 -6.64
N ALA A 580 14.85 15.72 -5.70
CA ALA A 580 14.45 16.96 -5.06
C ALA A 580 14.79 18.25 -5.83
N GLU A 581 15.57 18.18 -6.92
CA GLU A 581 16.06 19.34 -7.67
C GLU A 581 15.73 19.24 -9.18
N PRO A 582 14.62 19.85 -9.64
CA PRO A 582 14.19 19.81 -11.03
C PRO A 582 15.24 20.22 -12.06
N LYS A 583 16.13 21.15 -11.71
CA LYS A 583 17.11 21.70 -12.65
C LYS A 583 18.20 20.71 -13.06
N VAL A 584 18.40 19.63 -12.31
CA VAL A 584 19.46 18.65 -12.59
C VAL A 584 18.92 17.34 -13.18
N TRP A 585 17.61 17.19 -13.37
CA TRP A 585 17.04 15.95 -13.88
C TRP A 585 17.58 15.58 -15.25
N ASP A 586 17.69 16.53 -16.19
CA ASP A 586 18.19 16.24 -17.54
C ASP A 586 19.65 15.77 -17.58
N GLU A 587 20.44 16.12 -16.55
CA GLU A 587 21.87 15.82 -16.43
C GLU A 587 22.13 14.55 -15.60
N PHE A 588 21.11 13.97 -14.95
CA PHE A 588 21.31 12.82 -14.09
C PHE A 588 21.58 11.54 -14.92
N PRO A 589 22.78 10.94 -14.81
CA PRO A 589 23.14 9.73 -15.57
C PRO A 589 22.30 8.51 -15.15
N GLY A 590 21.71 8.53 -13.96
CA GLY A 590 20.99 7.37 -13.41
C GLY A 590 19.74 7.00 -14.18
N TRP A 591 19.18 7.90 -15.00
CA TRP A 591 18.06 7.55 -15.88
C TRP A 591 18.43 6.45 -16.87
N ALA A 592 19.66 6.51 -17.41
CA ALA A 592 20.17 5.55 -18.38
C ALA A 592 20.71 4.26 -17.74
N THR A 593 20.95 4.25 -16.42
CA THR A 593 21.44 3.07 -15.69
C THR A 593 20.33 2.29 -15.00
N ARG A 594 19.06 2.72 -15.11
CA ARG A 594 17.92 1.94 -14.62
C ARG A 594 17.86 0.60 -15.35
N ARG A 595 17.79 -0.46 -14.56
CA ARG A 595 17.79 -1.84 -15.04
C ARG A 595 16.42 -2.21 -15.60
N ARG A 596 16.46 -3.18 -16.50
CA ARG A 596 15.35 -4.08 -16.78
C ARG A 596 15.77 -5.47 -16.33
N VAL A 597 14.87 -6.18 -15.66
CA VAL A 597 15.17 -7.54 -15.16
C VAL A 597 14.08 -8.49 -15.65
N THR A 598 14.53 -9.60 -16.22
CA THR A 598 13.69 -10.61 -16.83
C THR A 598 13.68 -11.87 -15.98
N PHE A 599 12.48 -12.43 -15.79
CA PHE A 599 12.21 -13.61 -14.98
C PHE A 599 11.48 -14.66 -15.84
N PRO A 600 12.16 -15.75 -16.22
CA PRO A 600 11.52 -16.87 -16.91
C PRO A 600 10.61 -17.66 -15.96
N ILE A 601 9.41 -18.02 -16.42
CA ILE A 601 8.41 -18.79 -15.66
C ILE A 601 7.97 -20.00 -16.49
N GLY A 602 8.46 -21.17 -16.10
CA GLY A 602 8.16 -22.44 -16.74
C GLY A 602 6.75 -22.97 -16.49
N GLU A 603 6.53 -24.21 -16.91
CA GLU A 603 5.29 -24.94 -16.65
C GLU A 603 5.09 -25.12 -15.13
N ASP A 604 3.88 -24.89 -14.63
CA ASP A 604 3.51 -24.98 -13.21
C ASP A 604 4.36 -24.12 -12.25
N GLN A 605 4.94 -23.03 -12.76
CA GLN A 605 5.67 -22.03 -11.98
C GLN A 605 4.86 -20.73 -11.89
N PHE A 606 4.99 -20.03 -10.76
CA PHE A 606 4.25 -18.81 -10.46
C PHE A 606 5.19 -17.74 -9.89
N PHE A 607 4.98 -16.47 -10.25
CA PHE A 607 5.84 -15.36 -9.79
C PHE A 607 5.07 -14.39 -8.88
N PRO A 608 5.12 -14.59 -7.55
CA PRO A 608 4.51 -13.67 -6.60
C PRO A 608 5.38 -12.46 -6.23
N MET A 609 4.76 -11.29 -6.08
CA MET A 609 5.38 -10.05 -5.66
C MET A 609 4.68 -9.41 -4.46
N GLY A 610 5.44 -8.69 -3.64
CA GLY A 610 4.96 -7.99 -2.45
C GLY A 610 5.10 -6.47 -2.55
N ASP A 611 5.30 -5.77 -1.42
CA ASP A 611 5.31 -4.30 -1.26
C ASP A 611 6.58 -3.55 -1.63
N ASN A 612 7.53 -4.21 -2.29
CA ASN A 612 8.86 -3.66 -2.65
C ASN A 612 9.78 -3.36 -1.46
N SER A 613 9.35 -3.65 -0.23
CA SER A 613 10.23 -3.64 0.93
C SER A 613 11.25 -4.81 0.85
N PRO A 614 12.51 -4.63 1.27
CA PRO A 614 13.42 -5.75 1.50
C PRO A 614 12.84 -6.80 2.45
N GLU A 615 11.95 -6.40 3.36
CA GLU A 615 11.25 -7.26 4.32
C GLU A 615 10.22 -8.18 3.67
N SER A 616 9.65 -7.77 2.54
CA SER A 616 8.73 -8.56 1.75
C SER A 616 9.34 -9.91 1.34
N LEU A 617 10.62 -9.90 0.93
CA LEU A 617 11.32 -11.03 0.29
C LEU A 617 10.41 -11.81 -0.66
N ASP A 618 10.01 -11.16 -1.75
CA ASP A 618 9.21 -11.80 -2.78
C ASP A 618 10.08 -12.53 -3.82
N ALA A 619 9.45 -13.03 -4.89
CA ALA A 619 10.09 -13.91 -5.86
C ALA A 619 11.31 -13.30 -6.56
N ARG A 620 11.41 -11.97 -6.62
CA ARG A 620 12.60 -11.27 -7.14
C ARG A 620 13.85 -11.54 -6.30
N CYS A 621 13.67 -11.69 -4.99
CA CYS A 621 14.72 -11.39 -4.01
C CYS A 621 14.98 -12.52 -3.02
N TRP A 622 14.14 -13.55 -2.94
CA TRP A 622 14.40 -14.67 -2.02
C TRP A 622 15.48 -15.63 -2.52
N ALA A 623 15.76 -15.65 -3.84
CA ALA A 623 16.68 -16.60 -4.42
C ALA A 623 18.08 -16.38 -3.83
N GLY A 624 18.76 -17.45 -3.41
CA GLY A 624 20.09 -17.35 -2.81
C GLY A 624 20.14 -16.79 -1.39
N THR A 625 19.00 -16.42 -0.78
CA THR A 625 18.96 -15.89 0.60
C THR A 625 18.95 -16.95 1.69
N LYS A 626 19.07 -18.24 1.33
CA LYS A 626 19.07 -19.39 2.27
C LYS A 626 20.03 -19.23 3.45
N LEU A 627 21.21 -18.64 3.22
CA LEU A 627 22.21 -18.40 4.27
C LEU A 627 21.77 -17.34 5.30
N ARG A 628 20.89 -16.41 4.91
CA ARG A 628 20.36 -15.32 5.75
C ARG A 628 19.42 -15.84 6.85
N TYR A 629 18.78 -16.98 6.64
CA TYR A 629 17.77 -17.56 7.55
C TYR A 629 18.28 -18.74 8.40
N GLY A 630 19.56 -19.06 8.30
CA GLY A 630 20.14 -20.23 8.96
C GLY A 630 19.81 -21.52 8.22
N ALA A 631 20.80 -22.41 8.10
CA ALA A 631 20.59 -23.73 7.53
C ALA A 631 19.83 -24.60 8.56
N ASP A 632 18.51 -24.61 8.49
CA ASP A 632 17.74 -25.65 9.18
C ASP A 632 18.23 -27.01 8.67
N ARG A 633 18.67 -27.89 9.59
CA ARG A 633 19.00 -29.27 9.27
C ARG A 633 17.69 -30.00 8.93
N SER A 634 17.29 -29.99 7.65
CA SER A 634 16.28 -30.94 7.19
C SER A 634 16.88 -32.34 7.18
N VAL A 635 16.06 -33.33 7.57
CA VAL A 635 16.38 -34.75 7.45
C VAL A 635 16.22 -35.25 6.01
N ASP A 636 15.53 -34.48 5.17
CA ASP A 636 15.33 -34.77 3.75
C ASP A 636 16.16 -33.80 2.89
N PRO A 637 17.06 -34.32 2.04
CA PRO A 637 17.92 -33.50 1.18
C PRO A 637 17.14 -32.68 0.13
N ASP A 638 15.93 -33.11 -0.26
CA ASP A 638 15.13 -32.45 -1.29
C ASP A 638 14.21 -31.34 -0.74
N SER A 639 14.13 -31.19 0.59
CA SER A 639 13.28 -30.18 1.25
C SER A 639 13.58 -28.73 0.84
N TYR A 640 14.74 -28.49 0.21
CA TYR A 640 15.18 -27.17 -0.26
C TYR A 640 15.43 -27.14 -1.77
N ARG A 641 14.85 -28.07 -2.54
CA ARG A 641 15.04 -28.17 -4.00
C ARG A 641 14.87 -26.83 -4.72
N PHE A 642 13.88 -26.03 -4.30
CA PHE A 642 13.53 -24.76 -4.93
C PHE A 642 14.09 -23.53 -4.19
N ALA A 643 15.00 -23.70 -3.23
CA ALA A 643 15.49 -22.58 -2.40
C ALA A 643 16.28 -21.51 -3.17
N ASN A 644 16.71 -21.81 -4.41
CA ASN A 644 17.37 -20.83 -5.28
C ASN A 644 16.49 -20.39 -6.46
N ALA A 645 15.26 -20.91 -6.57
CA ALA A 645 14.36 -20.55 -7.66
C ALA A 645 13.74 -19.17 -7.42
N ALA A 646 13.62 -18.35 -8.47
CA ALA A 646 12.92 -17.06 -8.45
C ALA A 646 11.40 -17.23 -8.73
N PHE A 647 10.82 -18.38 -8.40
CA PHE A 647 9.41 -18.69 -8.63
C PHE A 647 8.86 -19.62 -7.53
N VAL A 648 7.54 -19.82 -7.52
CA VAL A 648 6.83 -20.77 -6.68
C VAL A 648 6.28 -21.90 -7.55
N PRO A 649 6.70 -23.16 -7.35
CA PRO A 649 6.07 -24.31 -7.98
C PRO A 649 4.62 -24.47 -7.49
N ARG A 650 3.74 -24.99 -8.36
CA ARG A 650 2.33 -25.26 -8.03
C ARG A 650 2.15 -26.03 -6.73
N ASP A 651 3.00 -27.03 -6.46
CA ASP A 651 2.92 -27.89 -5.27
C ASP A 651 3.10 -27.14 -3.94
N LEU A 652 3.66 -25.92 -3.98
CA LEU A 652 3.82 -25.06 -2.81
C LEU A 652 2.64 -24.10 -2.60
N LEU A 653 1.69 -24.01 -3.55
CA LEU A 653 0.48 -23.22 -3.38
C LEU A 653 -0.40 -23.83 -2.27
N VAL A 654 -0.84 -22.98 -1.34
CA VAL A 654 -1.73 -23.36 -0.24
C VAL A 654 -3.17 -22.95 -0.53
N GLY A 655 -3.38 -21.79 -1.13
CA GLY A 655 -4.73 -21.32 -1.43
C GLY A 655 -4.85 -19.84 -1.79
N LYS A 656 -6.09 -19.40 -2.06
CA LYS A 656 -6.45 -18.02 -2.39
C LYS A 656 -6.89 -17.26 -1.15
N ALA A 657 -6.29 -16.09 -0.89
CA ALA A 657 -6.76 -15.21 0.17
C ALA A 657 -8.09 -14.56 -0.25
N LEU A 658 -9.13 -14.69 0.59
CA LEU A 658 -10.49 -14.27 0.26
C LEU A 658 -10.89 -12.95 0.94
N ALA A 659 -10.58 -12.80 2.22
CA ALA A 659 -11.03 -11.67 3.02
C ALA A 659 -10.12 -11.41 4.22
N ILE A 660 -10.05 -10.15 4.62
CA ILE A 660 -9.55 -9.76 5.94
C ILE A 660 -10.72 -9.93 6.92
N PHE A 661 -10.58 -10.83 7.89
CA PHE A 661 -11.60 -11.11 8.88
C PHE A 661 -11.00 -10.92 10.28
N TRP A 662 -11.62 -10.07 11.09
CA TRP A 662 -11.13 -9.73 12.43
C TRP A 662 -9.76 -9.00 12.45
N PRO A 663 -9.68 -7.81 11.84
CA PRO A 663 -8.51 -6.92 12.01
C PRO A 663 -8.34 -6.53 13.49
N HIS A 664 -7.17 -6.02 13.84
CA HIS A 664 -6.86 -5.61 15.21
C HIS A 664 -7.87 -4.54 15.72
N PRO A 665 -8.14 -4.49 17.04
CA PRO A 665 -9.08 -3.52 17.60
C PRO A 665 -8.50 -2.10 17.62
N TRP A 666 -9.35 -1.09 17.40
CA TRP A 666 -8.97 0.32 17.57
C TRP A 666 -8.59 0.65 19.02
N PRO A 667 -7.80 1.73 19.23
CA PRO A 667 -7.59 2.29 20.56
C PRO A 667 -8.85 3.09 21.02
N THR A 668 -9.97 2.45 21.37
CA THR A 668 -11.14 3.11 22.04
C THR A 668 -12.27 2.14 22.46
N PRO A 669 -13.19 2.57 23.35
CA PRO A 669 -13.17 2.35 24.79
C PRO A 669 -13.57 0.94 25.25
N VAL A 670 -13.95 0.04 24.33
CA VAL A 670 -14.40 -1.32 24.65
C VAL A 670 -13.35 -2.31 24.16
N PRO A 671 -12.69 -3.04 25.08
CA PRO A 671 -11.80 -4.13 24.69
C PRO A 671 -12.50 -5.05 23.67
N PHE A 672 -11.80 -5.41 22.60
CA PHE A 672 -12.25 -6.36 21.57
C PHE A 672 -13.25 -5.85 20.52
N THR A 673 -13.48 -4.54 20.39
CA THR A 673 -14.25 -4.02 19.25
C THR A 673 -13.44 -4.22 17.95
N PRO A 674 -13.88 -5.07 17.01
CA PRO A 674 -13.16 -5.27 15.76
C PRO A 674 -13.15 -3.98 14.93
N ASN A 675 -12.06 -3.70 14.23
CA ASN A 675 -12.03 -2.62 13.25
C ASN A 675 -12.85 -3.03 12.00
N PHE A 676 -14.18 -2.84 12.06
CA PHE A 676 -15.08 -3.25 10.99
C PHE A 676 -14.78 -2.57 9.65
N GLN A 677 -14.20 -1.36 9.65
CA GLN A 677 -13.83 -0.66 8.42
C GLN A 677 -12.71 -1.38 7.65
N ARG A 678 -11.82 -2.11 8.36
CA ARG A 678 -10.77 -2.91 7.72
C ARG A 678 -11.20 -4.32 7.33
N MET A 679 -12.41 -4.75 7.71
CA MET A 679 -12.98 -5.99 7.17
C MET A 679 -13.39 -5.78 5.72
N ARG A 680 -12.75 -6.50 4.80
CA ARG A 680 -13.03 -6.40 3.37
C ARG A 680 -12.70 -7.69 2.64
N LEU A 681 -13.35 -7.88 1.49
CA LEU A 681 -12.91 -8.87 0.52
C LEU A 681 -11.55 -8.46 -0.04
N ILE A 682 -10.68 -9.43 -0.21
CA ILE A 682 -9.36 -9.21 -0.79
C ILE A 682 -9.55 -9.06 -2.30
N ARG A 683 -9.32 -7.80 -2.72
CA ARG A 683 -8.97 -7.29 -4.04
C ARG A 683 -8.00 -8.20 -4.76
#